data_AF-A0A2Z5E7B3-F1
#
_entry.id   AF-A0A2Z5E7B3-F1
#
_cell.length_a   1.000
_cell.length_b   1.000
_cell.length_c   1.000
_cell.angle_alpha   90.00
_cell.angle_beta   90.00
_cell.angle_gamma   90.00
#
_symmetry.space_group_name_H-M   'P 1'
#
loop_
_entity.id
_entity.type
_entity.pdbx_description
1 polymer ?
#
loop_
_entity_poly.entity_id
_entity_poly.type
_entity_poly.pdbx_seq_one_letter_code
_entity_poly.pdbx_strand_id
1 'polypeptide(L)'
;MAKLSTEPNVARLFDLDGRKVDAVLKRARISVDTIAEREQIPIASRTNYLQVYVGDQKRTFVWVFAGSTRPDNGAVMAVTNWVGLYTQEESKNLGIGFTGSLPSGNVAGLAEGYAATDALAAIKIADFRATALSSGTNPAVELSWALSGTPPTSQMVSWGGSSIALPGTARNFTPPANYSAITGFGIVGNSLSDSGDVNTRYSQVLAARLGVSLISVARYSSDWREVYRLGAKPIYVTVAGNSLAAGGTAKAVTLINGLAPSNDPGLNPASFLNTGDANIVTNLTMSGTIVDGSVTRHVTVSIPNGASLAYTVTQDAGLAALALTGPVLFIPDISAQFAGRTVVVAVGQNFFFSGVPNSYGDYTNPQMWVDMALIVQFLQAMGCRVIILPVLPQADWTARGVGTPYNAHLAANARTASLYPDLYARTAGGQDWIAYLKAGAQSSADNDDVAAGYIPRLFRIQTGSDTWDFTHLNEAGDARTADFLQLALAAQKIPPAITQSTVFTLSASGINPRTGEALPFSSTTAAVRAGALTGIATALQPGSPAAQVSYGDRSVASAIGDIEVMGTAFGKKLANLDVNALSTLITDNPAVANLMFAITDAAGYFGAGLAPDGTLIARQLQSLAAMVTPLLKVAVGGEVQLGNAAKIALGDRGSIVGGDGAMLDMRGMNYEFCICDQNDNVLLGWLNGKLYGLRAVTQFTTFRITITFANGVILDIGDHNYDFAISDANGNVFLGWKDGIGYTSSGAAGSVDLDKRDAANKAYSQRVYARRVRNIQLPTAAYNALYIYGQSLGQGDETWPALSRTARLGNLMLGGNTMSSADAGTFVQFTPTGLQPLVAQTVNGSTRYDAAGEAALAPGNGSRGEPSNIGWANGAKARFNDYLVVSNATDRNFVTINVSKSGATIGELEKTPSEGGTVYYNKYTGSLTQLITAVGASTVTVAGISYMQGEHDYFQASGHASLNITYAAYKGKLTTMAANMQADAMAATGQTKPPAFMIYQTGGSYTRDVDSNGVPGLHVGMAQLDFSLASDTAWMVGPAYPYTDKGGHFDSNGSRWFGHQIAKVWSQVVIEGRDWEPLRPIKVWQEGTSTIYVAYHVPCGPLVFDEPQLSGGAEYNGVNKGFRLTDDVGAIGISEVAIVRDTIIRITTSRAAGANPKVWYASQGQTSPGNGMVRDSDPSLASDNYVYEPDRGMYPTANIAQFVNKPYPLWNWGVAFVLPVGYSEGN
;
A
#
# COMPACT_ATOMS: atom_id res chain seq x y z
N MET A 1 11.57 11.50 -3.63
CA MET A 1 10.97 12.70 -3.00
C MET A 1 11.38 12.71 -1.55
N ALA A 2 12.22 13.67 -1.19
CA ALA A 2 12.60 13.88 0.20
C ALA A 2 11.41 14.54 0.93
N LYS A 3 10.94 13.91 2.01
CA LYS A 3 10.39 14.65 3.14
C LYS A 3 11.51 15.57 3.62
N LEU A 4 11.26 16.88 3.64
CA LEU A 4 12.13 17.84 4.30
C LEU A 4 12.04 17.57 5.81
N SER A 5 13.13 17.05 6.37
CA SER A 5 13.47 17.35 7.75
C SER A 5 13.70 18.85 7.84
N THR A 6 13.13 19.48 8.86
CA THR A 6 13.59 20.75 9.39
C THR A 6 14.84 20.46 10.25
N GLU A 7 16.00 20.08 9.72
CA GLU A 7 16.84 20.88 8.79
C GLU A 7 17.97 20.00 8.13
N PRO A 8 18.79 20.49 7.17
CA PRO A 8 19.16 19.78 5.94
C PRO A 8 20.52 19.02 5.90
N ASN A 9 20.47 17.77 5.37
CA ASN A 9 21.46 16.93 4.65
C ASN A 9 22.92 17.43 4.60
N VAL A 10 23.96 16.57 4.77
CA VAL A 10 24.56 15.82 3.64
C VAL A 10 25.13 14.45 4.04
N ALA A 11 24.57 13.40 3.42
CA ALA A 11 25.19 12.11 3.21
C ALA A 11 26.44 12.27 2.32
N ARG A 12 27.60 11.81 2.78
CA ARG A 12 28.70 11.57 1.85
C ARG A 12 28.65 10.08 1.43
N LEU A 13 28.58 9.82 0.13
CA LEU A 13 28.58 8.48 -0.48
C LEU A 13 30.01 8.05 -0.78
N PHE A 14 30.43 6.86 -0.32
CA PHE A 14 31.64 6.19 -0.84
C PHE A 14 31.23 5.21 -1.96
N ASP A 15 32.05 5.02 -3.00
CA ASP A 15 31.89 3.88 -3.92
C ASP A 15 32.40 2.55 -3.29
N LEU A 16 32.28 1.44 -4.04
CA LEU A 16 32.54 0.07 -3.56
C LEU A 16 33.98 -0.20 -3.08
N ASP A 17 34.93 0.71 -3.35
CA ASP A 17 36.31 0.66 -2.85
C ASP A 17 36.62 1.78 -1.83
N GLY A 18 35.66 2.66 -1.52
CA GLY A 18 35.76 3.62 -0.42
C GLY A 18 36.10 5.09 -0.75
N ARG A 19 35.66 5.70 -1.87
CA ARG A 19 35.92 7.15 -2.16
C ARG A 19 34.68 8.06 -2.29
N LYS A 20 34.73 9.30 -1.74
CA LYS A 20 33.60 10.25 -1.48
C LYS A 20 33.54 11.53 -2.34
N VAL A 21 32.32 12.05 -2.62
CA VAL A 21 32.01 13.27 -3.43
C VAL A 21 30.90 14.17 -2.76
N ASP A 22 30.96 15.53 -2.79
CA ASP A 22 30.06 16.52 -2.09
C ASP A 22 29.51 17.71 -2.98
N ALA A 23 28.43 18.43 -2.56
CA ALA A 23 27.41 19.22 -3.33
C ALA A 23 27.19 20.76 -3.01
N VAL A 24 26.15 21.46 -3.60
CA VAL A 24 25.72 22.91 -3.44
C VAL A 24 24.16 23.16 -3.22
N LEU A 25 23.76 24.09 -2.28
CA LEU A 25 22.54 24.95 -1.93
C LEU A 25 21.01 24.57 -2.11
N LYS A 26 20.07 24.90 -1.15
CA LYS A 26 18.57 25.11 -1.35
C LYS A 26 17.64 25.68 -0.20
N ARG A 27 16.47 26.26 -0.60
CA ARG A 27 15.30 26.99 0.06
C ARG A 27 14.47 26.23 1.15
N ALA A 28 13.83 26.93 2.12
CA ALA A 28 13.02 26.33 3.24
C ALA A 28 11.48 26.33 3.01
N ARG A 29 10.82 25.21 3.35
CA ARG A 29 9.37 24.93 3.21
C ARG A 29 8.76 24.39 4.50
N ILE A 30 7.53 24.77 4.81
CA ILE A 30 6.71 24.28 5.94
C ILE A 30 5.45 23.61 5.37
N SER A 31 4.81 22.65 6.06
CA SER A 31 3.57 22.01 5.62
C SER A 31 2.53 21.93 6.75
N VAL A 32 1.29 22.37 6.51
CA VAL A 32 0.12 22.35 7.41
C VAL A 32 -1.03 21.60 6.75
N ASP A 33 -2.12 21.26 7.43
CA ASP A 33 -3.18 20.41 6.85
C ASP A 33 -4.40 21.17 6.32
N THR A 34 -4.76 22.37 6.78
CA THR A 34 -5.89 23.14 6.19
C THR A 34 -5.60 24.64 5.99
N ILE A 35 -6.36 25.36 5.15
CA ILE A 35 -6.19 26.82 4.98
C ILE A 35 -6.45 27.57 6.30
N ALA A 36 -7.30 27.04 7.18
CA ALA A 36 -7.53 27.59 8.52
C ALA A 36 -6.27 27.49 9.41
N GLU A 37 -5.52 26.38 9.33
CA GLU A 37 -4.25 26.21 10.04
C GLU A 37 -3.15 27.13 9.48
N ARG A 38 -3.17 27.45 8.18
CA ARG A 38 -2.29 28.46 7.57
C ARG A 38 -2.55 29.86 8.17
N GLU A 39 -3.81 30.29 8.24
CA GLU A 39 -4.17 31.61 8.77
C GLU A 39 -3.82 31.78 10.26
N GLN A 40 -3.75 30.66 11.00
CA GLN A 40 -3.33 30.61 12.40
C GLN A 40 -1.80 30.69 12.61
N ILE A 41 -0.97 30.64 11.55
CA ILE A 41 0.49 30.82 11.68
C ILE A 41 0.80 32.22 12.21
N PRO A 42 1.51 32.37 13.35
CA PRO A 42 1.77 33.67 13.97
C PRO A 42 2.56 34.61 13.05
N ILE A 43 2.20 35.90 13.05
CA ILE A 43 2.78 36.90 12.13
C ILE A 43 4.31 37.05 12.26
N ALA A 44 4.86 36.87 13.46
CA ALA A 44 6.29 36.93 13.71
C ALA A 44 7.09 35.80 13.04
N SER A 45 6.43 34.69 12.67
CA SER A 45 7.05 33.51 12.05
C SER A 45 6.96 33.52 10.52
N ARG A 46 6.18 34.44 9.95
CA ARG A 46 6.08 34.65 8.50
C ARG A 46 7.36 35.36 8.09
N THR A 47 8.36 34.67 7.53
CA THR A 47 9.62 35.28 7.07
C THR A 47 9.58 35.49 5.56
N ASN A 48 10.35 36.46 5.05
CA ASN A 48 10.29 36.86 3.64
C ASN A 48 10.75 35.68 2.76
N TYR A 49 9.90 35.24 1.81
CA TYR A 49 10.03 34.04 0.97
C TYR A 49 9.80 32.68 1.65
N LEU A 50 9.20 32.65 2.84
CA LEU A 50 8.78 31.41 3.48
C LEU A 50 7.67 30.72 2.67
N GLN A 51 7.92 29.48 2.25
CA GLN A 51 6.97 28.66 1.50
C GLN A 51 6.19 27.72 2.44
N VAL A 52 4.87 27.80 2.47
CA VAL A 52 3.99 27.01 3.37
C VAL A 52 3.00 26.18 2.56
N TYR A 53 3.20 24.87 2.54
CA TYR A 53 2.37 23.83 1.95
C TYR A 53 1.11 23.53 2.79
N VAL A 54 -0.04 23.24 2.20
CA VAL A 54 -1.29 22.90 2.90
C VAL A 54 -1.75 21.51 2.51
N GLY A 55 -2.30 20.72 3.43
CA GLY A 55 -2.43 19.28 3.31
C GLY A 55 -3.75 18.83 2.71
N ASP A 56 -4.91 19.42 3.01
CA ASP A 56 -6.24 19.16 2.43
C ASP A 56 -6.47 20.01 1.18
N GLN A 57 -5.68 21.08 1.08
CA GLN A 57 -5.68 21.94 -0.05
C GLN A 57 -4.39 21.79 -0.84
N LYS A 58 -3.49 20.82 -0.59
CA LYS A 58 -2.27 20.63 -1.40
C LYS A 58 -1.25 21.79 -1.45
N ARG A 59 -1.65 23.06 -1.35
CA ARG A 59 -1.09 24.29 -1.96
C ARG A 59 0.05 24.90 -1.17
N THR A 60 0.97 25.61 -1.82
CA THR A 60 2.13 26.22 -1.16
C THR A 60 2.06 27.74 -1.21
N PHE A 61 1.87 28.42 -0.09
CA PHE A 61 1.80 29.88 -0.06
C PHE A 61 3.18 30.48 0.21
N VAL A 62 3.50 31.60 -0.45
CA VAL A 62 4.76 32.32 -0.18
C VAL A 62 4.45 33.71 0.33
N TRP A 63 4.97 34.04 1.50
CA TRP A 63 4.83 35.37 2.07
C TRP A 63 5.99 36.27 1.64
N VAL A 64 5.67 37.37 0.96
CA VAL A 64 6.65 38.34 0.45
C VAL A 64 6.36 39.75 1.00
N PHE A 65 7.42 40.49 1.32
CA PHE A 65 7.35 41.81 1.91
C PHE A 65 7.19 42.90 0.85
N ALA A 66 6.24 43.83 1.02
CA ALA A 66 6.06 44.98 0.12
C ALA A 66 6.86 46.18 0.64
N GLY A 67 8.05 46.42 0.06
CA GLY A 67 8.88 47.60 0.33
C GLY A 67 10.36 47.34 0.06
N SER A 68 11.06 48.32 -0.51
CA SER A 68 12.42 48.13 -1.07
C SER A 68 13.58 48.14 -0.06
N THR A 69 13.35 48.34 1.25
CA THR A 69 14.44 48.37 2.26
C THR A 69 13.97 47.87 3.63
N ARG A 70 14.81 47.05 4.30
CA ARG A 70 14.58 46.49 5.64
C ARG A 70 15.40 47.28 6.68
N PRO A 71 14.91 47.56 7.90
CA PRO A 71 15.74 48.05 9.00
C PRO A 71 16.29 46.87 9.82
N ASP A 72 17.56 46.95 10.18
CA ASP A 72 18.43 45.86 10.66
C ASP A 72 18.34 45.61 12.18
N ASN A 73 17.31 46.12 12.84
CA ASN A 73 17.34 46.40 14.28
C ASN A 73 16.44 45.49 15.13
N GLY A 74 15.88 44.41 14.58
CA GLY A 74 15.17 43.41 15.40
C GLY A 74 13.86 43.86 16.07
N ALA A 75 13.22 44.96 15.62
CA ALA A 75 11.88 45.32 16.07
C ALA A 75 10.81 44.43 15.42
N VAL A 76 9.80 44.00 16.20
CA VAL A 76 8.62 43.24 15.73
C VAL A 76 7.77 44.15 14.84
N MET A 77 7.65 43.81 13.57
CA MET A 77 6.94 44.61 12.56
C MET A 77 5.43 44.29 12.53
N ALA A 78 4.61 45.33 12.35
CA ALA A 78 3.14 45.26 12.42
C ALA A 78 2.49 44.49 11.24
N VAL A 79 1.27 43.98 11.50
CA VAL A 79 0.45 43.07 10.69
C VAL A 79 0.14 43.57 9.26
N THR A 80 0.22 44.88 9.02
CA THR A 80 -0.35 45.53 7.81
C THR A 80 0.51 45.45 6.54
N ASN A 81 1.74 44.93 6.60
CA ASN A 81 2.71 45.03 5.48
C ASN A 81 3.06 43.68 4.82
N TRP A 82 2.34 42.61 5.18
CA TRP A 82 2.51 41.29 4.58
C TRP A 82 1.55 41.10 3.41
N VAL A 83 2.07 40.98 2.19
CA VAL A 83 1.25 40.53 1.06
C VAL A 83 1.25 39.01 1.04
N GLY A 84 0.21 38.41 1.62
CA GLY A 84 -0.20 37.08 1.19
C GLY A 84 -0.81 37.21 -0.20
N LEU A 85 -0.25 36.52 -1.19
CA LEU A 85 -0.86 36.46 -2.53
C LEU A 85 -2.21 35.72 -2.40
N TYR A 86 -3.30 36.45 -2.27
CA TYR A 86 -4.66 35.94 -2.43
C TYR A 86 -5.07 36.11 -3.89
N THR A 87 -5.75 35.12 -4.46
CA THR A 87 -6.47 35.30 -5.73
C THR A 87 -7.77 36.09 -5.49
N GLN A 88 -8.27 36.80 -6.50
CA GLN A 88 -9.50 37.62 -6.41
C GLN A 88 -10.74 36.79 -5.99
N GLU A 89 -10.70 35.48 -6.18
CA GLU A 89 -11.75 34.51 -5.85
C GLU A 89 -11.68 34.06 -4.37
N GLU A 90 -10.47 33.86 -3.83
CA GLU A 90 -10.23 33.58 -2.40
C GLU A 90 -10.65 34.76 -1.52
N SER A 91 -10.50 36.00 -2.02
CA SER A 91 -10.99 37.20 -1.35
C SER A 91 -12.53 37.29 -1.31
N LYS A 92 -13.23 36.82 -2.35
CA LYS A 92 -14.72 36.86 -2.41
C LYS A 92 -15.36 35.81 -1.49
N ASN A 93 -14.76 34.63 -1.36
CA ASN A 93 -15.32 33.52 -0.58
C ASN A 93 -15.14 33.64 0.93
N LEU A 94 -14.21 34.50 1.40
CA LEU A 94 -13.92 34.69 2.82
C LEU A 94 -14.82 35.73 3.52
N GLY A 95 -15.75 36.37 2.82
CA GLY A 95 -16.74 37.26 3.43
C GLY A 95 -16.19 38.51 4.13
N ILE A 96 -14.90 38.82 3.94
CA ILE A 96 -14.24 40.01 4.50
C ILE A 96 -14.50 41.18 3.55
N GLY A 97 -15.35 42.11 3.98
CA GLY A 97 -15.69 43.29 3.19
C GLY A 97 -14.46 44.14 2.89
N PHE A 98 -14.05 44.20 1.63
CA PHE A 98 -13.19 45.26 1.12
C PHE A 98 -13.83 45.88 -0.12
N THR A 99 -14.56 46.98 0.09
CA THR A 99 -15.03 47.87 -0.98
C THR A 99 -14.10 49.07 -1.01
N GLY A 100 -13.01 48.96 -1.76
CA GLY A 100 -12.07 50.06 -1.96
C GLY A 100 -10.93 49.67 -2.90
N SER A 101 -10.51 50.60 -3.73
CA SER A 101 -9.27 50.49 -4.50
C SER A 101 -8.09 50.66 -3.53
N LEU A 102 -7.15 49.70 -3.50
CA LEU A 102 -5.96 49.82 -2.65
C LEU A 102 -5.09 51.01 -3.12
N PRO A 103 -4.60 51.89 -2.23
CA PRO A 103 -3.75 53.01 -2.60
C PRO A 103 -2.42 52.52 -3.22
N SER A 104 -1.96 53.21 -4.26
CA SER A 104 -0.77 52.85 -5.05
C SER A 104 0.54 52.73 -4.25
N GLY A 105 0.61 53.29 -3.04
CA GLY A 105 1.77 53.19 -2.14
C GLY A 105 2.04 51.78 -1.58
N ASN A 106 1.05 50.87 -1.59
CA ASN A 106 1.20 49.53 -1.00
C ASN A 106 1.54 48.43 -2.02
N VAL A 107 1.70 48.78 -3.30
CA VAL A 107 1.96 47.82 -4.40
C VAL A 107 3.43 47.84 -4.86
N ALA A 108 4.25 48.74 -4.34
CA ALA A 108 5.68 48.81 -4.67
C ALA A 108 6.46 47.75 -3.87
N GLY A 109 6.62 46.54 -4.43
CA GLY A 109 7.49 45.49 -3.87
C GLY A 109 7.17 44.03 -4.23
N LEU A 110 6.06 43.72 -4.90
CA LEU A 110 5.79 42.35 -5.36
C LEU A 110 6.58 42.04 -6.63
N ALA A 111 7.68 41.30 -6.50
CA ALA A 111 8.42 40.73 -7.63
C ALA A 111 7.85 39.35 -8.01
N GLU A 112 7.69 39.09 -9.31
CA GLU A 112 7.04 37.92 -9.96
C GLU A 112 7.62 36.51 -9.64
N GLY A 113 8.60 36.37 -8.73
CA GLY A 113 9.48 35.19 -8.67
C GLY A 113 9.10 33.99 -7.76
N TYR A 114 8.04 34.06 -6.95
CA TYR A 114 7.78 33.05 -5.90
C TYR A 114 6.32 32.60 -5.80
N ALA A 115 5.77 32.03 -6.87
CA ALA A 115 4.58 31.19 -6.79
C ALA A 115 4.90 29.84 -6.10
N ALA A 116 3.92 29.31 -5.36
CA ALA A 116 3.81 28.00 -4.70
C ALA A 116 4.62 26.83 -5.28
N THR A 117 5.17 25.91 -4.45
CA THR A 117 5.66 24.60 -4.96
C THR A 117 5.22 23.37 -4.16
N ASP A 118 4.50 22.51 -4.87
CA ASP A 118 3.39 21.75 -4.34
C ASP A 118 3.47 20.21 -4.53
N ALA A 119 4.52 19.53 -4.07
CA ALA A 119 4.80 18.12 -4.42
C ALA A 119 4.27 17.00 -3.48
N LEU A 120 3.20 16.31 -3.90
CA LEU A 120 2.96 14.87 -3.62
C LEU A 120 3.98 13.96 -4.31
N ALA A 121 4.09 12.69 -3.87
CA ALA A 121 4.76 11.60 -4.60
C ALA A 121 4.48 11.67 -6.11
N ALA A 122 5.48 12.06 -6.92
CA ALA A 122 5.30 12.20 -8.37
C ALA A 122 4.81 10.88 -8.99
N ILE A 123 3.97 11.01 -10.00
CA ILE A 123 3.49 9.88 -10.78
C ILE A 123 4.70 9.24 -11.48
N LYS A 124 4.81 7.90 -11.41
CA LYS A 124 5.85 7.15 -12.13
C LYS A 124 5.22 6.10 -13.03
N ILE A 125 5.56 6.15 -14.31
CA ILE A 125 5.22 5.14 -15.31
C ILE A 125 6.38 4.15 -15.41
N ALA A 126 6.09 2.85 -15.32
CA ALA A 126 7.05 1.76 -15.49
C ALA A 126 6.54 0.78 -16.56
N ASP A 127 7.46 0.06 -17.20
CA ASP A 127 7.16 -1.03 -18.15
C ASP A 127 6.21 -0.67 -19.30
N PHE A 128 6.30 0.54 -19.87
CA PHE A 128 5.49 0.93 -21.02
C PHE A 128 5.91 0.19 -22.30
N ARG A 129 4.97 -0.51 -22.94
CA ARG A 129 5.19 -1.36 -24.13
C ARG A 129 4.18 -1.03 -25.22
N ALA A 130 4.62 -1.12 -26.48
CA ALA A 130 3.77 -1.03 -27.67
C ALA A 130 4.00 -2.27 -28.56
N THR A 131 3.01 -3.14 -28.64
CA THR A 131 3.13 -4.46 -29.29
C THR A 131 2.23 -4.54 -30.51
N ALA A 132 2.82 -4.79 -31.69
CA ALA A 132 2.06 -5.01 -32.92
C ALA A 132 1.36 -6.38 -32.87
N LEU A 133 0.05 -6.36 -33.13
CA LEU A 133 -0.82 -7.54 -33.20
C LEU A 133 -0.95 -8.09 -34.63
N SER A 134 -0.42 -7.39 -35.63
CA SER A 134 -0.45 -7.77 -37.04
C SER A 134 0.76 -7.20 -37.81
N SER A 135 1.04 -7.74 -39.00
CA SER A 135 2.21 -7.37 -39.83
C SER A 135 1.89 -6.40 -40.98
N GLY A 136 0.66 -5.89 -41.08
CA GLY A 136 0.24 -4.97 -42.14
C GLY A 136 0.86 -3.58 -42.04
N THR A 137 0.68 -2.75 -43.09
CA THR A 137 1.19 -1.37 -43.14
C THR A 137 0.67 -0.50 -42.01
N ASN A 138 -0.61 -0.72 -41.62
CA ASN A 138 -1.23 -0.11 -40.45
C ASN A 138 -1.61 -1.18 -39.42
N PRO A 139 -0.66 -1.66 -38.61
CA PRO A 139 -0.92 -2.77 -37.70
C PRO A 139 -1.81 -2.33 -36.53
N ALA A 140 -2.71 -3.21 -36.08
CA ALA A 140 -3.30 -3.07 -34.75
C ALA A 140 -2.19 -3.18 -33.69
N VAL A 141 -2.23 -2.32 -32.68
CA VAL A 141 -1.20 -2.24 -31.63
C VAL A 141 -1.86 -2.25 -30.26
N GLU A 142 -1.34 -3.05 -29.34
CA GLU A 142 -1.69 -3.00 -27.92
C GLU A 142 -0.62 -2.25 -27.13
N LEU A 143 -1.06 -1.31 -26.30
CA LEU A 143 -0.20 -0.59 -25.36
C LEU A 143 -0.45 -1.12 -23.94
N SER A 144 0.61 -1.31 -23.14
CA SER A 144 0.50 -1.73 -21.73
C SER A 144 1.57 -1.10 -20.83
N TRP A 145 1.26 -0.85 -19.55
CA TRP A 145 2.18 -0.23 -18.58
C TRP A 145 1.78 -0.47 -17.11
N ALA A 146 2.73 -0.23 -16.19
CA ALA A 146 2.54 -0.22 -14.75
C ALA A 146 2.73 1.20 -14.17
N LEU A 147 2.09 1.48 -13.02
CA LEU A 147 2.21 2.78 -12.34
C LEU A 147 2.62 2.62 -10.87
N SER A 148 3.36 3.60 -10.35
CA SER A 148 3.65 3.75 -8.91
C SER A 148 3.63 5.23 -8.49
N GLY A 149 3.47 5.51 -7.19
CA GLY A 149 3.36 6.88 -6.67
C GLY A 149 1.91 7.35 -6.50
N THR A 150 1.65 8.66 -6.63
CA THR A 150 0.27 9.18 -6.57
C THR A 150 -0.53 8.65 -7.76
N PRO A 151 -1.75 8.12 -7.57
CA PRO A 151 -2.61 7.74 -8.67
C PRO A 151 -2.83 8.94 -9.60
N PRO A 152 -2.52 8.86 -10.90
CA PRO A 152 -2.85 9.93 -11.81
C PRO A 152 -4.37 10.11 -11.85
N THR A 153 -4.81 11.35 -12.02
CA THR A 153 -6.21 11.64 -12.28
C THR A 153 -6.53 11.43 -13.76
N SER A 154 -5.52 11.61 -14.63
CA SER A 154 -5.61 11.42 -16.07
C SER A 154 -4.31 10.91 -16.64
N GLN A 155 -4.39 10.10 -17.69
CA GLN A 155 -3.25 9.69 -18.49
C GLN A 155 -3.47 10.18 -19.92
N MET A 156 -2.44 10.22 -20.73
CA MET A 156 -2.53 10.63 -22.12
C MET A 156 -1.49 9.89 -22.95
N VAL A 157 -1.96 9.20 -23.99
CA VAL A 157 -1.11 8.56 -25.00
C VAL A 157 -1.06 9.46 -26.23
N SER A 158 0.12 9.69 -26.79
CA SER A 158 0.30 10.52 -27.99
C SER A 158 1.23 9.89 -29.02
N TRP A 159 0.93 10.13 -30.30
CA TRP A 159 1.75 9.75 -31.45
C TRP A 159 1.44 10.65 -32.65
N GLY A 160 2.45 10.91 -33.48
CA GLY A 160 2.29 11.68 -34.73
C GLY A 160 1.56 13.03 -34.59
N GLY A 161 1.78 13.74 -33.48
CA GLY A 161 1.17 15.04 -33.20
C GLY A 161 -0.27 14.98 -32.67
N SER A 162 -0.82 13.79 -32.44
CA SER A 162 -2.14 13.59 -31.83
C SER A 162 -2.04 12.98 -30.45
N SER A 163 -3.01 13.27 -29.58
CA SER A 163 -3.02 12.85 -28.18
C SER A 163 -4.41 12.38 -27.77
N ILE A 164 -4.46 11.33 -26.94
CA ILE A 164 -5.68 10.70 -26.45
C ILE A 164 -5.60 10.62 -24.94
N ALA A 165 -6.59 11.21 -24.25
CA ALA A 165 -6.69 11.12 -22.82
C ALA A 165 -7.26 9.75 -22.39
N LEU A 166 -6.71 9.19 -21.33
CA LEU A 166 -7.08 7.92 -20.72
C LEU A 166 -7.40 8.13 -19.22
N PRO A 167 -8.29 7.32 -18.62
CA PRO A 167 -8.50 7.33 -17.17
C PRO A 167 -7.21 7.11 -16.40
N GLY A 168 -7.11 7.68 -15.21
CA GLY A 168 -5.98 7.45 -14.29
C GLY A 168 -5.77 5.97 -13.89
N THR A 169 -6.81 5.16 -13.97
CA THR A 169 -6.79 3.72 -13.67
C THR A 169 -6.35 2.85 -14.85
N ALA A 170 -6.26 3.39 -16.08
CA ALA A 170 -5.89 2.63 -17.26
C ALA A 170 -4.48 2.02 -17.12
N ARG A 171 -4.33 0.77 -17.55
CA ARG A 171 -3.03 0.04 -17.59
C ARG A 171 -2.72 -0.54 -18.97
N ASN A 172 -3.72 -0.54 -19.85
CA ASN A 172 -3.58 -0.90 -21.25
C ASN A 172 -4.47 0.01 -22.10
N PHE A 173 -4.17 0.08 -23.40
CA PHE A 173 -4.97 0.78 -24.39
C PHE A 173 -4.69 0.23 -25.79
N THR A 174 -5.74 -0.01 -26.57
CA THR A 174 -5.63 -0.49 -27.95
C THR A 174 -6.22 0.55 -28.89
N PRO A 175 -5.40 1.46 -29.45
CA PRO A 175 -5.88 2.45 -30.40
C PRO A 175 -6.38 1.77 -31.69
N PRO A 176 -7.47 2.28 -32.31
CA PRO A 176 -7.83 1.93 -33.67
C PRO A 176 -6.66 2.07 -34.65
N ALA A 177 -6.49 1.05 -35.50
CA ALA A 177 -5.45 1.06 -36.53
C ALA A 177 -5.63 2.21 -37.54
N ASN A 178 -6.87 2.67 -37.76
CA ASN A 178 -7.19 3.80 -38.62
C ASN A 178 -8.40 4.61 -38.09
N TYR A 179 -8.14 5.79 -37.53
CA TYR A 179 -9.17 6.70 -37.01
C TYR A 179 -10.06 7.35 -38.08
N SER A 180 -9.67 7.28 -39.37
CA SER A 180 -10.52 7.76 -40.47
C SER A 180 -11.64 6.76 -40.82
N ALA A 181 -11.48 5.49 -40.47
CA ALA A 181 -12.45 4.47 -40.76
C ALA A 181 -13.63 4.56 -39.77
N ILE A 182 -14.83 4.83 -40.28
CA ILE A 182 -16.06 4.84 -39.49
C ILE A 182 -16.59 3.41 -39.44
N THR A 183 -16.57 2.79 -38.26
CA THR A 183 -16.98 1.39 -38.03
C THR A 183 -18.36 1.28 -37.34
N GLY A 184 -18.86 2.38 -36.78
CA GLY A 184 -20.11 2.47 -36.02
C GLY A 184 -20.37 3.90 -35.54
N PHE A 185 -21.63 4.21 -35.24
CA PHE A 185 -22.06 5.51 -34.71
C PHE A 185 -22.63 5.35 -33.30
N GLY A 186 -22.39 6.33 -32.44
CA GLY A 186 -22.80 6.36 -31.04
C GLY A 186 -23.25 7.76 -30.63
N ILE A 187 -24.14 7.88 -29.65
CA ILE A 187 -24.60 9.17 -29.13
C ILE A 187 -24.62 9.19 -27.62
N VAL A 188 -24.22 10.31 -27.03
CA VAL A 188 -24.42 10.67 -25.62
C VAL A 188 -25.15 12.00 -25.63
N GLY A 189 -26.42 12.05 -25.21
CA GLY A 189 -27.18 13.31 -25.23
C GLY A 189 -28.69 13.19 -25.10
N ASN A 190 -29.37 14.33 -25.25
CA ASN A 190 -30.79 14.52 -24.87
C ASN A 190 -31.82 14.04 -25.92
N SER A 191 -33.09 14.41 -25.71
CA SER A 191 -34.25 14.14 -26.60
C SER A 191 -34.05 14.52 -28.06
N LEU A 192 -33.12 15.42 -28.39
CA LEU A 192 -32.77 15.77 -29.77
C LEU A 192 -32.09 14.61 -30.51
N SER A 193 -31.52 13.68 -29.77
CA SER A 193 -30.81 12.50 -30.28
C SER A 193 -31.68 11.22 -30.28
N ASP A 194 -32.81 11.25 -29.55
CA ASP A 194 -33.61 10.07 -29.22
C ASP A 194 -34.57 9.67 -30.35
N SER A 195 -34.36 8.47 -30.88
CA SER A 195 -35.17 7.81 -31.90
C SER A 195 -36.56 7.35 -31.44
N GLY A 196 -36.85 7.39 -30.14
CA GLY A 196 -38.13 6.91 -29.58
C GLY A 196 -39.33 7.79 -29.95
N ASP A 197 -39.11 9.08 -30.18
CA ASP A 197 -40.18 10.05 -30.43
C ASP A 197 -40.46 10.26 -31.94
N VAL A 198 -39.44 10.13 -32.79
CA VAL A 198 -39.51 10.38 -34.24
C VAL A 198 -38.52 9.46 -34.98
N ASN A 199 -38.95 8.82 -36.08
CA ASN A 199 -38.13 7.89 -36.88
C ASN A 199 -37.11 8.58 -37.82
N THR A 200 -37.06 9.90 -37.82
CA THR A 200 -36.26 10.72 -38.74
C THR A 200 -35.27 11.61 -38.01
N ARG A 201 -34.92 11.30 -36.76
CA ARG A 201 -33.93 12.09 -36.01
C ARG A 201 -32.59 12.12 -36.76
N TYR A 202 -31.84 13.21 -36.60
CA TYR A 202 -30.56 13.39 -37.28
C TYR A 202 -29.61 12.20 -37.07
N SER A 203 -29.68 11.56 -35.90
CA SER A 203 -28.91 10.39 -35.50
C SER A 203 -29.14 9.19 -36.40
N GLN A 204 -30.40 8.89 -36.68
CA GLN A 204 -30.83 7.80 -37.55
C GLN A 204 -30.55 8.12 -39.02
N VAL A 205 -30.84 9.36 -39.43
CA VAL A 205 -30.58 9.82 -40.80
C VAL A 205 -29.10 9.72 -41.13
N LEU A 206 -28.22 10.17 -40.24
CA LEU A 206 -26.78 10.09 -40.43
C LEU A 206 -26.26 8.64 -40.42
N ALA A 207 -26.71 7.81 -39.47
CA ALA A 207 -26.31 6.39 -39.42
C ALA A 207 -26.73 5.64 -40.69
N ALA A 208 -27.94 5.90 -41.20
CA ALA A 208 -28.42 5.34 -42.46
C ALA A 208 -27.60 5.80 -43.67
N ARG A 209 -27.28 7.10 -43.76
CA ARG A 209 -26.44 7.65 -44.85
C ARG A 209 -25.02 7.08 -44.87
N LEU A 210 -24.45 6.82 -43.69
CA LEU A 210 -23.11 6.25 -43.54
C LEU A 210 -23.10 4.71 -43.61
N GLY A 211 -24.26 4.06 -43.54
CA GLY A 211 -24.37 2.60 -43.57
C GLY A 211 -23.81 1.90 -42.32
N VAL A 212 -23.96 2.51 -41.14
CA VAL A 212 -23.34 2.05 -39.89
C VAL A 212 -24.35 1.83 -38.76
N SER A 213 -24.02 0.99 -37.78
CA SER A 213 -24.87 0.74 -36.60
C SER A 213 -24.88 1.92 -35.62
N LEU A 214 -26.04 2.20 -35.01
CA LEU A 214 -26.26 3.28 -34.04
C LEU A 214 -26.44 2.72 -32.61
N ILE A 215 -25.76 3.32 -31.63
CA ILE A 215 -26.02 3.12 -30.19
C ILE A 215 -26.21 4.47 -29.49
N SER A 216 -26.92 4.54 -28.36
CA SER A 216 -27.15 5.80 -27.65
C SER A 216 -27.23 5.64 -26.13
N VAL A 217 -26.55 6.53 -25.39
CA VAL A 217 -26.76 6.76 -23.95
C VAL A 217 -27.68 7.97 -23.79
N ALA A 218 -28.98 7.70 -23.72
CA ALA A 218 -29.97 8.32 -22.82
C ALA A 218 -31.39 8.26 -23.43
N ARG A 219 -32.32 7.92 -22.55
CA ARG A 219 -33.74 8.27 -22.58
C ARG A 219 -33.91 9.47 -21.63
N TYR A 220 -34.39 10.60 -22.15
CA TYR A 220 -34.97 11.76 -21.45
C TYR A 220 -34.21 12.50 -20.32
N SER A 221 -32.89 12.35 -20.15
CA SER A 221 -32.17 13.25 -19.23
C SER A 221 -30.70 13.46 -19.62
N SER A 222 -30.38 14.69 -19.99
CA SER A 222 -29.05 15.12 -20.44
C SER A 222 -28.29 15.89 -19.38
N ASP A 223 -28.26 15.29 -18.21
CA ASP A 223 -27.71 15.88 -17.01
C ASP A 223 -26.56 15.03 -16.48
N TRP A 224 -26.13 15.33 -15.27
CA TRP A 224 -25.04 14.64 -14.58
C TRP A 224 -25.22 13.12 -14.49
N ARG A 225 -26.41 12.55 -14.76
CA ARG A 225 -26.61 11.10 -14.73
C ARG A 225 -25.93 10.39 -15.90
N GLU A 226 -25.66 11.07 -17.01
CA GLU A 226 -25.01 10.49 -18.19
C GLU A 226 -23.64 9.90 -17.89
N VAL A 227 -22.83 10.52 -17.01
CA VAL A 227 -21.52 9.97 -16.62
C VAL A 227 -21.63 8.62 -15.91
N TYR A 228 -22.71 8.37 -15.17
CA TYR A 228 -22.94 7.07 -14.53
C TYR A 228 -23.50 6.06 -15.54
N ARG A 229 -24.48 6.48 -16.35
CA ARG A 229 -25.11 5.61 -17.37
C ARG A 229 -24.12 5.12 -18.43
N LEU A 230 -23.17 5.96 -18.79
CA LEU A 230 -22.10 5.64 -19.73
C LEU A 230 -21.02 4.72 -19.12
N GLY A 231 -20.90 4.68 -17.78
CA GLY A 231 -19.81 4.00 -17.07
C GLY A 231 -18.56 4.88 -16.82
N ALA A 232 -18.63 6.18 -17.12
CA ALA A 232 -17.53 7.13 -16.88
C ALA A 232 -17.30 7.44 -15.39
N LYS A 233 -18.31 7.22 -14.53
CA LYS A 233 -18.19 7.19 -13.06
C LYS A 233 -18.66 5.84 -12.50
N PRO A 234 -18.01 5.30 -11.45
CA PRO A 234 -18.38 4.00 -10.89
C PRO A 234 -19.74 4.03 -10.17
N ILE A 235 -20.46 2.92 -10.26
CA ILE A 235 -21.73 2.69 -9.58
C ILE A 235 -21.56 1.49 -8.64
N TYR A 236 -21.66 1.70 -7.33
CA TYR A 236 -21.72 0.64 -6.33
C TYR A 236 -23.17 0.45 -5.90
N VAL A 237 -23.68 -0.78 -6.02
CA VAL A 237 -25.04 -1.12 -5.62
C VAL A 237 -25.02 -2.01 -4.39
N THR A 238 -25.88 -1.71 -3.42
CA THR A 238 -26.14 -2.61 -2.28
C THR A 238 -27.48 -3.29 -2.50
N VAL A 239 -27.50 -4.62 -2.56
CA VAL A 239 -28.70 -5.40 -2.85
C VAL A 239 -29.33 -5.86 -1.53
N ALA A 240 -30.66 -5.86 -1.44
CA ALA A 240 -31.39 -6.25 -0.25
C ALA A 240 -31.01 -7.67 0.21
N GLY A 241 -30.55 -7.78 1.46
CA GLY A 241 -30.04 -9.03 2.03
C GLY A 241 -28.70 -9.47 1.43
N ASN A 242 -27.93 -8.54 0.83
CA ASN A 242 -26.64 -8.76 0.17
C ASN A 242 -26.62 -10.04 -0.67
N SER A 243 -27.65 -10.22 -1.50
CA SER A 243 -27.78 -11.41 -2.33
C SER A 243 -28.57 -11.13 -3.60
N LEU A 244 -28.13 -11.76 -4.69
CA LEU A 244 -28.88 -11.86 -5.93
C LEU A 244 -29.77 -13.11 -5.88
N ALA A 245 -31.04 -12.97 -6.25
CA ALA A 245 -31.94 -14.10 -6.39
C ALA A 245 -31.60 -14.92 -7.65
N ALA A 246 -32.10 -16.16 -7.75
CA ALA A 246 -31.96 -16.96 -8.96
C ALA A 246 -32.51 -16.20 -10.19
N GLY A 247 -31.94 -16.50 -11.36
CA GLY A 247 -32.20 -15.85 -12.63
C GLY A 247 -33.69 -15.66 -12.90
N GLY A 248 -34.08 -14.46 -13.34
CA GLY A 248 -35.47 -14.08 -13.58
C GLY A 248 -36.25 -13.59 -12.35
N THR A 249 -35.66 -13.58 -11.15
CA THR A 249 -36.28 -13.00 -9.94
C THR A 249 -35.61 -11.69 -9.54
N ALA A 250 -36.39 -10.62 -9.36
CA ALA A 250 -35.89 -9.30 -8.97
C ALA A 250 -35.63 -9.20 -7.45
N LYS A 251 -34.58 -8.46 -7.07
CA LYS A 251 -34.25 -8.06 -5.69
C LYS A 251 -34.12 -6.55 -5.59
N ALA A 252 -34.56 -5.96 -4.48
CA ALA A 252 -34.45 -4.51 -4.28
C ALA A 252 -32.99 -4.06 -4.11
N VAL A 253 -32.65 -2.87 -4.60
CA VAL A 253 -31.39 -2.17 -4.33
C VAL A 253 -31.64 -1.17 -3.21
N THR A 254 -30.90 -1.30 -2.12
CA THR A 254 -31.09 -0.49 -0.90
C THR A 254 -30.24 0.77 -0.88
N LEU A 255 -29.04 0.73 -1.46
CA LEU A 255 -28.12 1.87 -1.56
C LEU A 255 -27.46 1.92 -2.93
N ILE A 256 -27.25 3.14 -3.43
CA ILE A 256 -26.44 3.44 -4.61
C ILE A 256 -25.30 4.36 -4.14
N ASN A 257 -24.06 3.89 -4.28
CA ASN A 257 -22.86 4.59 -3.87
C ASN A 257 -22.94 5.10 -2.40
N GLY A 258 -23.52 4.28 -1.52
CA GLY A 258 -23.65 4.56 -0.09
C GLY A 258 -24.86 5.40 0.32
N LEU A 259 -25.68 5.89 -0.62
CA LEU A 259 -26.88 6.68 -0.33
C LEU A 259 -28.15 5.92 -0.74
N ALA A 260 -29.24 6.14 0.00
CA ALA A 260 -30.55 5.61 -0.37
C ALA A 260 -31.02 6.23 -1.69
N PRO A 261 -31.69 5.48 -2.58
CA PRO A 261 -32.21 6.01 -3.84
C PRO A 261 -33.02 7.30 -3.64
N SER A 262 -32.70 8.34 -4.40
CA SER A 262 -33.31 9.67 -4.29
C SER A 262 -33.72 10.23 -5.65
N ASN A 263 -34.75 11.07 -5.69
CA ASN A 263 -35.15 11.85 -6.87
C ASN A 263 -34.59 13.28 -6.83
N ASP A 264 -33.89 13.65 -5.76
CA ASP A 264 -33.25 14.96 -5.64
C ASP A 264 -32.09 15.08 -6.64
N PRO A 265 -32.19 15.99 -7.63
CA PRO A 265 -31.12 16.20 -8.61
C PRO A 265 -29.82 16.75 -8.00
N GLY A 266 -29.83 17.23 -6.75
CA GLY A 266 -28.66 17.67 -5.99
C GLY A 266 -27.96 16.57 -5.19
N LEU A 267 -28.63 15.43 -4.93
CA LEU A 267 -28.07 14.30 -4.17
C LEU A 267 -27.44 13.25 -5.11
N ASN A 268 -26.42 13.66 -5.83
CA ASN A 268 -25.51 12.76 -6.54
C ASN A 268 -24.68 11.97 -5.50
N PRO A 269 -24.55 10.63 -5.58
CA PRO A 269 -24.89 9.70 -6.67
C PRO A 269 -26.13 8.80 -6.47
N ALA A 270 -27.11 9.22 -5.66
CA ALA A 270 -28.24 8.37 -5.26
C ALA A 270 -29.24 8.02 -6.39
N SER A 271 -28.95 8.39 -7.64
CA SER A 271 -29.94 8.37 -8.73
C SER A 271 -29.28 8.34 -10.11
N PHE A 272 -29.36 7.23 -10.85
CA PHE A 272 -28.77 7.14 -12.21
C PHE A 272 -29.74 6.67 -13.30
N LEU A 273 -30.82 5.95 -12.99
CA LEU A 273 -31.86 5.59 -13.97
C LEU A 273 -33.06 6.52 -13.94
N ASN A 274 -33.41 7.09 -12.80
CA ASN A 274 -34.55 7.99 -12.69
C ASN A 274 -34.33 9.28 -13.50
N THR A 275 -35.44 9.83 -13.98
CA THR A 275 -35.51 11.09 -14.72
C THR A 275 -36.15 12.21 -13.89
N GLY A 276 -36.71 11.87 -12.71
CA GLY A 276 -37.36 12.82 -11.81
C GLY A 276 -38.82 13.13 -12.17
N ASP A 277 -39.33 12.55 -13.26
CA ASP A 277 -40.70 12.77 -13.73
C ASP A 277 -41.39 11.41 -13.98
N ALA A 278 -42.53 11.22 -13.32
CA ALA A 278 -43.29 9.98 -13.31
C ALA A 278 -43.93 9.67 -14.68
N ASN A 279 -44.08 10.67 -15.54
CA ASN A 279 -44.85 10.60 -16.79
C ASN A 279 -43.99 10.36 -18.04
N ILE A 280 -42.66 10.31 -17.90
CA ILE A 280 -41.75 10.33 -19.06
C ILE A 280 -41.49 8.93 -19.64
N VAL A 281 -41.17 7.91 -18.84
CA VAL A 281 -40.94 6.52 -19.32
C VAL A 281 -41.31 5.50 -18.24
N THR A 282 -42.00 4.44 -18.63
CA THR A 282 -42.23 3.25 -17.80
C THR A 282 -41.14 2.20 -17.98
N ASN A 283 -40.77 1.51 -16.91
CA ASN A 283 -39.82 0.38 -16.91
C ASN A 283 -38.43 0.72 -17.49
N LEU A 284 -37.75 1.70 -16.88
CA LEU A 284 -36.38 2.03 -17.25
C LEU A 284 -35.43 0.95 -16.73
N THR A 285 -34.59 0.43 -17.62
CA THR A 285 -33.66 -0.66 -17.32
C THR A 285 -32.26 -0.37 -17.83
N MET A 286 -31.26 -0.95 -17.17
CA MET A 286 -29.87 -0.94 -17.61
C MET A 286 -29.23 -2.28 -17.29
N SER A 287 -28.75 -2.96 -18.33
CA SER A 287 -27.99 -4.19 -18.19
C SER A 287 -26.50 -3.90 -17.97
N GLY A 288 -25.85 -4.79 -17.25
CA GLY A 288 -24.45 -4.67 -16.89
C GLY A 288 -23.95 -5.85 -16.08
N THR A 289 -22.72 -5.75 -15.62
CA THR A 289 -22.07 -6.78 -14.79
C THR A 289 -21.83 -6.28 -13.38
N ILE A 290 -22.25 -7.06 -12.38
CA ILE A 290 -21.85 -6.89 -10.99
C ILE A 290 -20.52 -7.62 -10.75
N VAL A 291 -19.61 -6.96 -10.02
CA VAL A 291 -18.30 -7.48 -9.61
C VAL A 291 -18.18 -7.48 -8.09
N ASP A 292 -17.88 -8.64 -7.53
CA ASP A 292 -17.68 -8.88 -6.10
C ASP A 292 -16.41 -9.72 -5.87
N GLY A 293 -15.30 -9.06 -5.54
CA GLY A 293 -13.97 -9.69 -5.51
C GLY A 293 -13.60 -10.28 -6.87
N SER A 294 -13.45 -11.60 -6.95
CA SER A 294 -13.19 -12.34 -8.20
C SER A 294 -14.46 -12.84 -8.90
N VAL A 295 -15.64 -12.69 -8.29
CA VAL A 295 -16.92 -13.21 -8.80
C VAL A 295 -17.62 -12.14 -9.65
N THR A 296 -18.10 -12.52 -10.84
CA THR A 296 -18.87 -11.62 -11.72
C THR A 296 -20.24 -12.22 -12.09
N ARG A 297 -21.25 -11.37 -12.25
CA ARG A 297 -22.61 -11.75 -12.70
C ARG A 297 -23.20 -10.70 -13.62
N HIS A 298 -23.77 -11.13 -14.74
CA HIS A 298 -24.57 -10.26 -15.60
C HIS A 298 -25.98 -10.07 -15.02
N VAL A 299 -26.43 -8.82 -14.97
CA VAL A 299 -27.67 -8.41 -14.32
C VAL A 299 -28.33 -7.26 -15.07
N THR A 300 -29.63 -7.09 -14.84
CA THR A 300 -30.39 -5.90 -15.24
C THR A 300 -30.84 -5.14 -14.00
N VAL A 301 -30.43 -3.88 -13.88
CA VAL A 301 -30.97 -2.93 -12.90
C VAL A 301 -32.18 -2.23 -13.50
N SER A 302 -33.25 -2.03 -12.73
CA SER A 302 -34.54 -1.53 -13.24
C SER A 302 -35.26 -0.64 -12.24
N ILE A 303 -36.07 0.29 -12.75
CA ILE A 303 -37.07 1.05 -11.99
C ILE A 303 -38.42 1.01 -12.74
N PRO A 304 -39.56 0.97 -12.03
CA PRO A 304 -40.88 0.84 -12.66
C PRO A 304 -41.31 2.06 -13.48
N ASN A 305 -40.84 3.28 -13.15
CA ASN A 305 -41.08 4.49 -13.95
C ASN A 305 -40.03 5.58 -13.63
N GLY A 306 -40.03 6.66 -14.42
CA GLY A 306 -39.05 7.76 -14.38
C GLY A 306 -38.90 8.52 -13.05
N ALA A 307 -39.90 8.50 -12.15
CA ALA A 307 -39.79 9.10 -10.81
C ALA A 307 -39.56 8.08 -9.69
N SER A 308 -39.49 6.78 -10.01
CA SER A 308 -39.41 5.74 -9.00
C SER A 308 -38.06 5.71 -8.28
N LEU A 309 -38.12 5.44 -6.98
CA LEU A 309 -36.98 5.17 -6.10
C LEU A 309 -36.79 3.66 -5.85
N ALA A 310 -37.72 2.83 -6.35
CA ALA A 310 -37.70 1.39 -6.17
C ALA A 310 -36.80 0.71 -7.22
N TYR A 311 -35.48 0.84 -7.03
CA TYR A 311 -34.51 0.13 -7.86
C TYR A 311 -34.54 -1.36 -7.54
N THR A 312 -34.50 -2.17 -8.59
CA THR A 312 -34.36 -3.62 -8.48
C THR A 312 -33.23 -4.12 -9.37
N VAL A 313 -32.59 -5.22 -8.98
CA VAL A 313 -31.62 -5.96 -9.79
C VAL A 313 -32.14 -7.37 -10.04
N THR A 314 -32.04 -7.82 -11.28
CA THR A 314 -32.44 -9.16 -11.72
C THR A 314 -31.27 -9.81 -12.44
N GLN A 315 -30.90 -11.04 -12.07
CA GLN A 315 -29.91 -11.81 -12.83
C GLN A 315 -30.52 -12.39 -14.10
N ASP A 316 -29.67 -12.61 -15.11
CA ASP A 316 -30.06 -13.33 -16.32
C ASP A 316 -30.64 -14.71 -16.01
N ALA A 317 -31.56 -15.16 -16.86
CA ALA A 317 -32.23 -16.44 -16.72
C ALA A 317 -31.22 -17.61 -16.68
N GLY A 318 -31.51 -18.62 -15.87
CA GLY A 318 -30.68 -19.83 -15.74
C GLY A 318 -29.51 -19.73 -14.77
N LEU A 319 -29.29 -18.58 -14.14
CA LEU A 319 -28.24 -18.40 -13.12
C LEU A 319 -28.76 -18.74 -11.71
N ALA A 320 -27.91 -19.39 -10.89
CA ALA A 320 -28.22 -19.67 -9.49
C ALA A 320 -28.18 -18.40 -8.62
N ALA A 321 -28.85 -18.44 -7.46
CA ALA A 321 -28.75 -17.36 -6.47
C ALA A 321 -27.30 -17.19 -6.00
N LEU A 322 -26.91 -15.95 -5.70
CA LEU A 322 -25.54 -15.60 -5.29
C LEU A 322 -25.57 -14.71 -4.04
N ALA A 323 -24.80 -15.09 -3.01
CA ALA A 323 -24.53 -14.20 -1.88
C ALA A 323 -23.42 -13.21 -2.25
N LEU A 324 -23.58 -11.95 -1.86
CA LEU A 324 -22.66 -10.85 -2.11
C LEU A 324 -21.99 -10.40 -0.79
N THR A 325 -20.76 -9.89 -0.86
CA THR A 325 -19.97 -9.47 0.31
C THR A 325 -20.32 -8.07 0.83
N GLY A 326 -21.13 -7.28 0.09
CA GLY A 326 -21.51 -5.92 0.48
C GLY A 326 -21.93 -5.07 -0.72
N PRO A 327 -21.64 -3.75 -0.70
CA PRO A 327 -21.75 -2.91 -1.88
C PRO A 327 -20.85 -3.44 -3.00
N VAL A 328 -21.44 -3.72 -4.16
CA VAL A 328 -20.73 -4.34 -5.30
C VAL A 328 -20.69 -3.40 -6.49
N LEU A 329 -19.61 -3.44 -7.25
CA LEU A 329 -19.45 -2.58 -8.42
C LEU A 329 -20.36 -3.07 -9.55
N PHE A 330 -21.17 -2.18 -10.12
CA PHE A 330 -21.98 -2.39 -11.32
C PHE A 330 -21.35 -1.66 -12.51
N ILE A 331 -21.06 -2.41 -13.57
CA ILE A 331 -20.46 -1.92 -14.81
C ILE A 331 -21.51 -2.03 -15.93
N PRO A 332 -22.04 -0.92 -16.47
CA PRO A 332 -23.04 -0.96 -17.54
C PRO A 332 -22.50 -1.59 -18.82
N ASP A 333 -23.28 -2.42 -19.53
CA ASP A 333 -22.84 -3.06 -20.78
C ASP A 333 -22.53 -2.05 -21.87
N ILE A 334 -23.29 -0.95 -21.88
CA ILE A 334 -23.15 0.11 -22.87
C ILE A 334 -21.74 0.72 -22.86
N SER A 335 -21.04 0.62 -21.73
CA SER A 335 -19.61 0.96 -21.59
C SER A 335 -18.79 0.26 -22.68
N ALA A 336 -18.89 -1.07 -22.81
CA ALA A 336 -18.07 -1.81 -23.78
C ALA A 336 -18.50 -1.60 -25.24
N GLN A 337 -19.76 -1.22 -25.49
CA GLN A 337 -20.32 -1.13 -26.84
C GLN A 337 -19.79 0.06 -27.65
N PHE A 338 -19.27 1.11 -26.99
CA PHE A 338 -18.73 2.29 -27.65
C PHE A 338 -17.37 2.08 -28.32
N ALA A 339 -16.63 1.04 -27.94
CA ALA A 339 -15.24 0.86 -28.35
C ALA A 339 -15.05 0.99 -29.87
N GLY A 340 -14.15 1.88 -30.28
CA GLY A 340 -13.79 2.12 -31.68
C GLY A 340 -14.84 2.84 -32.55
N ARG A 341 -15.96 3.33 -32.01
CA ARG A 341 -17.02 4.03 -32.77
C ARG A 341 -16.79 5.53 -32.93
N THR A 342 -17.52 6.15 -33.86
CA THR A 342 -17.70 7.61 -33.88
C THR A 342 -18.85 7.99 -32.95
N VAL A 343 -18.61 8.89 -31.99
CA VAL A 343 -19.57 9.24 -30.95
C VAL A 343 -19.86 10.73 -30.96
N VAL A 344 -21.14 11.08 -31.10
CA VAL A 344 -21.64 12.45 -30.94
C VAL A 344 -21.96 12.69 -29.47
N VAL A 345 -21.42 13.75 -28.90
CA VAL A 345 -21.77 14.22 -27.56
C VAL A 345 -22.59 15.50 -27.69
N ALA A 346 -23.83 15.47 -27.23
CA ALA A 346 -24.75 16.60 -27.24
C ALA A 346 -25.12 16.96 -25.79
N VAL A 347 -24.49 18.01 -25.27
CA VAL A 347 -24.79 18.53 -23.93
C VAL A 347 -26.18 19.13 -23.96
N GLY A 348 -27.14 18.52 -23.27
CA GLY A 348 -28.52 18.95 -23.41
C GLY A 348 -28.87 20.19 -22.59
N GLN A 349 -29.98 20.80 -22.98
CA GLN A 349 -30.41 22.13 -22.51
C GLN A 349 -30.77 22.19 -21.02
N ASN A 350 -31.12 21.07 -20.39
CA ASN A 350 -31.57 21.06 -19.00
C ASN A 350 -30.43 21.12 -17.98
N PHE A 351 -29.17 21.00 -18.42
CA PHE A 351 -28.03 20.85 -17.52
C PHE A 351 -27.05 22.02 -17.57
N PHE A 352 -27.01 22.78 -18.66
CA PHE A 352 -26.00 23.82 -18.86
C PHE A 352 -26.26 25.10 -18.06
N PHE A 353 -27.46 25.37 -17.58
CA PHE A 353 -27.83 26.63 -16.91
C PHE A 353 -28.07 26.42 -15.41
N SER A 354 -27.50 27.28 -14.58
CA SER A 354 -27.61 27.18 -13.11
C SER A 354 -28.55 28.21 -12.48
N GLY A 355 -29.01 29.23 -13.21
CA GLY A 355 -29.79 30.34 -12.64
C GLY A 355 -28.98 31.30 -11.76
N VAL A 356 -27.77 30.90 -11.36
CA VAL A 356 -26.82 31.68 -10.57
C VAL A 356 -25.52 31.87 -11.35
N PRO A 357 -24.86 33.04 -11.25
CA PRO A 357 -23.59 33.28 -11.93
C PRO A 357 -22.51 32.37 -11.35
N ASN A 358 -21.73 31.71 -12.21
CA ASN A 358 -20.56 30.97 -11.78
C ASN A 358 -19.32 31.87 -11.64
N SER A 359 -18.16 31.27 -11.35
CA SER A 359 -16.88 31.98 -11.23
C SER A 359 -16.42 32.71 -12.50
N TYR A 360 -16.93 32.34 -13.67
CA TYR A 360 -16.68 32.99 -14.96
C TYR A 360 -17.67 34.11 -15.26
N GLY A 361 -18.68 34.33 -14.40
CA GLY A 361 -19.72 35.34 -14.58
C GLY A 361 -20.75 34.97 -15.66
N ASP A 362 -20.56 33.86 -16.36
CA ASP A 362 -21.56 33.25 -17.22
C ASP A 362 -22.42 32.30 -16.37
N TYR A 363 -23.74 32.29 -16.55
CA TYR A 363 -24.63 31.55 -15.67
C TYR A 363 -24.68 30.06 -16.06
N THR A 364 -23.55 29.53 -16.54
CA THR A 364 -23.42 28.12 -16.91
C THR A 364 -23.17 27.27 -15.68
N ASN A 365 -23.75 26.07 -15.66
CA ASN A 365 -23.55 25.10 -14.61
C ASN A 365 -22.10 24.57 -14.66
N PRO A 366 -21.27 24.83 -13.63
CA PRO A 366 -19.88 24.39 -13.63
C PRO A 366 -19.71 22.87 -13.69
N GLN A 367 -20.66 22.13 -13.10
CA GLN A 367 -20.62 20.67 -13.04
C GLN A 367 -20.70 20.04 -14.44
N MET A 368 -21.32 20.73 -15.39
CA MET A 368 -21.40 20.28 -16.79
C MET A 368 -20.02 20.10 -17.42
N TRP A 369 -19.08 21.00 -17.12
CA TRP A 369 -17.72 20.91 -17.68
C TRP A 369 -16.92 19.76 -17.09
N VAL A 370 -17.12 19.47 -15.80
CA VAL A 370 -16.50 18.32 -15.13
C VAL A 370 -17.02 17.02 -15.74
N ASP A 371 -18.34 16.91 -15.90
CA ASP A 371 -18.96 15.70 -16.44
C ASP A 371 -18.65 15.52 -17.94
N MET A 372 -18.64 16.60 -18.73
CA MET A 372 -18.21 16.59 -20.13
C MET A 372 -16.77 16.08 -20.29
N ALA A 373 -15.86 16.54 -19.43
CA ALA A 373 -14.47 16.08 -19.47
C ALA A 373 -14.36 14.59 -19.18
N LEU A 374 -15.14 14.06 -18.23
CA LEU A 374 -15.17 12.64 -17.91
C LEU A 374 -15.76 11.80 -19.05
N ILE A 375 -16.83 12.27 -19.69
CA ILE A 375 -17.42 11.62 -20.88
C ILE A 375 -16.40 11.54 -22.01
N VAL A 376 -15.78 12.66 -22.38
CA VAL A 376 -14.80 12.72 -23.48
C VAL A 376 -13.60 11.81 -23.17
N GLN A 377 -13.06 11.87 -21.95
CA GLN A 377 -11.94 11.00 -21.55
C GLN A 377 -12.31 9.51 -21.63
N PHE A 378 -13.49 9.15 -21.13
CA PHE A 378 -13.96 7.77 -21.17
C PHE A 378 -14.11 7.26 -22.60
N LEU A 379 -14.77 8.03 -23.48
CA LEU A 379 -14.95 7.67 -24.90
C LEU A 379 -13.61 7.55 -25.63
N GLN A 380 -12.71 8.51 -25.44
CA GLN A 380 -11.38 8.48 -26.04
C GLN A 380 -10.56 7.27 -25.59
N ALA A 381 -10.68 6.86 -24.33
CA ALA A 381 -10.00 5.67 -23.80
C ALA A 381 -10.53 4.35 -24.35
N MET A 382 -11.76 4.34 -24.86
CA MET A 382 -12.30 3.21 -25.60
C MET A 382 -11.93 3.26 -27.09
N GLY A 383 -11.07 4.19 -27.49
CA GLY A 383 -10.66 4.38 -28.88
C GLY A 383 -11.76 5.00 -29.75
N CYS A 384 -12.71 5.73 -29.15
CA CYS A 384 -13.78 6.38 -29.92
C CYS A 384 -13.28 7.64 -30.62
N ARG A 385 -13.86 7.92 -31.78
CA ARG A 385 -13.79 9.23 -32.44
C ARG A 385 -14.90 10.12 -31.92
N VAL A 386 -14.58 11.17 -31.15
CA VAL A 386 -15.59 12.02 -30.49
C VAL A 386 -15.87 13.29 -31.31
N ILE A 387 -17.14 13.69 -31.43
CA ILE A 387 -17.56 14.98 -31.98
C ILE A 387 -18.58 15.63 -31.04
N ILE A 388 -18.44 16.93 -30.76
CA ILE A 388 -19.26 17.64 -29.78
C ILE A 388 -20.17 18.64 -30.50
N LEU A 389 -21.48 18.52 -30.28
CA LEU A 389 -22.48 19.47 -30.78
C LEU A 389 -22.69 20.63 -29.80
N PRO A 390 -22.86 21.87 -30.28
CA PRO A 390 -23.22 22.99 -29.43
C PRO A 390 -24.66 22.91 -28.91
N VAL A 391 -24.90 23.53 -27.76
CA VAL A 391 -26.21 23.71 -27.13
C VAL A 391 -27.06 24.64 -28.01
N LEU A 392 -28.19 24.14 -28.50
CA LEU A 392 -29.16 24.97 -29.23
C LEU A 392 -29.92 25.92 -28.29
N PRO A 393 -30.16 27.18 -28.68
CA PRO A 393 -31.03 28.08 -27.94
C PRO A 393 -32.51 27.68 -28.01
N GLN A 394 -33.22 27.77 -26.88
CA GLN A 394 -34.70 27.74 -26.84
C GLN A 394 -35.25 29.17 -26.95
N ALA A 395 -36.52 29.35 -27.35
CA ALA A 395 -37.09 30.69 -27.55
C ALA A 395 -38.02 31.19 -26.45
N ASP A 396 -38.32 30.40 -25.43
CA ASP A 396 -38.79 30.94 -24.15
C ASP A 396 -37.66 31.73 -23.44
N TRP A 397 -36.40 31.57 -23.87
CA TRP A 397 -35.25 32.39 -23.45
C TRP A 397 -35.27 33.79 -24.10
N THR A 398 -36.42 34.45 -24.09
CA THR A 398 -36.65 35.77 -24.68
C THR A 398 -35.89 36.88 -23.94
N ALA A 399 -35.66 36.71 -22.64
CA ALA A 399 -34.88 37.66 -21.83
C ALA A 399 -33.40 37.62 -22.26
N ARG A 400 -32.84 38.79 -22.61
CA ARG A 400 -31.46 38.92 -23.16
C ARG A 400 -30.47 39.62 -22.23
N GLY A 401 -30.80 39.68 -20.95
CA GLY A 401 -29.97 40.29 -19.91
C GLY A 401 -28.89 39.34 -19.39
N VAL A 402 -27.97 39.91 -18.60
CA VAL A 402 -27.07 39.11 -17.75
C VAL A 402 -27.92 38.20 -16.86
N GLY A 403 -27.56 36.93 -16.76
CA GLY A 403 -28.28 35.97 -15.93
C GLY A 403 -29.39 35.18 -16.61
N THR A 404 -29.48 35.27 -17.93
CA THR A 404 -30.50 34.57 -18.70
C THR A 404 -29.95 33.29 -19.30
N PRO A 405 -30.80 32.26 -19.51
CA PRO A 405 -30.41 31.03 -20.22
C PRO A 405 -29.85 31.31 -21.62
N TYR A 406 -30.37 32.35 -22.30
CA TYR A 406 -29.87 32.76 -23.61
C TYR A 406 -28.40 33.21 -23.56
N ASN A 407 -28.00 34.06 -22.62
CA ASN A 407 -26.58 34.44 -22.58
C ASN A 407 -25.69 33.30 -22.06
N ALA A 408 -26.24 32.42 -21.21
CA ALA A 408 -25.52 31.25 -20.73
C ALA A 408 -25.21 30.22 -21.84
N HIS A 409 -26.11 29.96 -22.80
CA HIS A 409 -25.81 28.99 -23.87
C HIS A 409 -24.73 29.49 -24.82
N LEU A 410 -24.69 30.81 -25.11
CA LEU A 410 -23.63 31.41 -25.92
C LEU A 410 -22.27 31.22 -25.25
N ALA A 411 -22.21 31.49 -23.95
CA ALA A 411 -21.01 31.26 -23.15
C ALA A 411 -20.62 29.78 -23.12
N ALA A 412 -21.60 28.88 -22.94
CA ALA A 412 -21.35 27.45 -22.94
C ALA A 412 -20.77 26.96 -24.27
N ASN A 413 -21.32 27.38 -25.41
CA ASN A 413 -20.84 26.97 -26.72
C ASN A 413 -19.44 27.53 -27.01
N ALA A 414 -19.22 28.82 -26.76
CA ALA A 414 -17.90 29.44 -26.93
C ALA A 414 -16.84 28.73 -26.10
N ARG A 415 -17.18 28.37 -24.86
CA ARG A 415 -16.28 27.65 -23.96
C ARG A 415 -16.03 26.21 -24.42
N THR A 416 -17.07 25.48 -24.82
CA THR A 416 -16.92 24.12 -25.38
C THR A 416 -15.98 24.13 -26.58
N ALA A 417 -16.19 25.09 -27.48
CA ALA A 417 -15.38 25.28 -28.68
C ALA A 417 -13.92 25.64 -28.39
N SER A 418 -13.68 26.34 -27.27
CA SER A 418 -12.33 26.68 -26.79
C SER A 418 -11.65 25.50 -26.08
N LEU A 419 -12.39 24.72 -25.30
CA LEU A 419 -11.86 23.57 -24.56
C LEU A 419 -11.55 22.39 -25.47
N TYR A 420 -12.36 22.20 -26.51
CA TYR A 420 -12.26 21.07 -27.42
C TYR A 420 -12.27 21.50 -28.90
N PRO A 421 -11.31 22.33 -29.35
CA PRO A 421 -11.35 22.93 -30.69
C PRO A 421 -11.33 21.90 -31.83
N ASP A 422 -10.66 20.75 -31.62
CA ASP A 422 -10.58 19.66 -32.60
C ASP A 422 -11.77 18.68 -32.51
N LEU A 423 -12.56 18.71 -31.42
CA LEU A 423 -13.74 17.86 -31.26
C LEU A 423 -15.05 18.63 -31.47
N TYR A 424 -15.03 19.96 -31.32
CA TYR A 424 -16.18 20.82 -31.53
C TYR A 424 -16.57 20.84 -33.01
N ALA A 425 -17.82 20.48 -33.28
CA ALA A 425 -18.29 20.30 -34.65
C ALA A 425 -18.21 21.61 -35.42
N ARG A 426 -17.46 21.61 -36.53
CA ARG A 426 -17.40 22.71 -37.50
C ARG A 426 -17.26 22.16 -38.90
N THR A 427 -17.83 22.86 -39.86
CA THR A 427 -17.51 22.64 -41.28
C THR A 427 -16.07 23.09 -41.60
N ALA A 428 -15.56 22.73 -42.77
CA ALA A 428 -14.24 23.20 -43.24
C ALA A 428 -14.15 24.74 -43.33
N GLY A 429 -15.28 25.42 -43.54
CA GLY A 429 -15.37 26.89 -43.53
C GLY A 429 -15.45 27.51 -42.13
N GLY A 430 -15.35 26.70 -41.06
CA GLY A 430 -15.37 27.16 -39.67
C GLY A 430 -16.76 27.43 -39.10
N GLN A 431 -17.84 27.21 -39.85
CA GLN A 431 -19.21 27.35 -39.35
C GLN A 431 -19.53 26.23 -38.36
N ASP A 432 -20.06 26.58 -37.19
CA ASP A 432 -20.61 25.63 -36.24
C ASP A 432 -22.08 25.29 -36.55
N TRP A 433 -22.68 24.39 -35.77
CA TRP A 433 -24.03 23.89 -36.04
C TRP A 433 -25.09 25.00 -36.04
N ILE A 434 -25.02 25.93 -35.08
CA ILE A 434 -25.99 27.02 -34.96
C ILE A 434 -25.85 27.98 -36.15
N ALA A 435 -24.62 28.36 -36.50
CA ALA A 435 -24.36 29.21 -37.65
C ALA A 435 -24.82 28.54 -38.96
N TYR A 436 -24.61 27.23 -39.09
CA TYR A 436 -25.02 26.45 -40.25
C TYR A 436 -26.55 26.35 -40.38
N LEU A 437 -27.26 26.21 -39.25
CA LEU A 437 -28.73 26.28 -39.21
C LEU A 437 -29.22 27.69 -39.55
N LYS A 438 -28.65 28.75 -38.96
CA LYS A 438 -29.03 30.15 -39.21
C LYS A 438 -28.82 30.58 -40.66
N ALA A 439 -27.73 30.12 -41.30
CA ALA A 439 -27.46 30.36 -42.71
C ALA A 439 -28.51 29.71 -43.64
N GLY A 440 -29.41 28.88 -43.11
CA GLY A 440 -30.51 28.26 -43.84
C GLY A 440 -31.80 29.09 -43.88
N ALA A 441 -31.84 30.32 -43.36
CA ALA A 441 -33.02 31.18 -43.42
C ALA A 441 -33.46 31.44 -44.87
N GLN A 442 -34.76 31.28 -45.16
CA GLN A 442 -35.30 31.40 -46.52
C GLN A 442 -36.42 32.46 -46.65
N SER A 443 -36.94 32.97 -45.54
CA SER A 443 -38.01 33.97 -45.52
C SER A 443 -37.67 35.18 -44.65
N SER A 444 -38.42 36.27 -44.79
CA SER A 444 -38.32 37.43 -43.90
C SER A 444 -38.58 37.04 -42.44
N ALA A 445 -39.55 36.16 -42.19
CA ALA A 445 -39.85 35.66 -40.86
C ALA A 445 -38.71 34.81 -40.27
N ASP A 446 -38.02 34.02 -41.09
CA ASP A 446 -36.80 33.32 -40.64
C ASP A 446 -35.67 34.30 -40.32
N ASN A 447 -35.51 35.37 -41.12
CA ASN A 447 -34.51 36.40 -40.86
C ASN A 447 -34.80 37.17 -39.58
N ASP A 448 -36.08 37.45 -39.29
CA ASP A 448 -36.51 38.06 -38.02
C ASP A 448 -36.19 37.14 -36.84
N ASP A 449 -36.41 35.84 -36.98
CA ASP A 449 -36.05 34.85 -35.97
C ASP A 449 -34.53 34.78 -35.75
N VAL A 450 -33.75 34.81 -36.84
CA VAL A 450 -32.27 34.83 -36.78
C VAL A 450 -31.74 36.13 -36.16
N ALA A 451 -32.35 37.27 -36.47
CA ALA A 451 -32.03 38.57 -35.87
C ALA A 451 -32.38 38.57 -34.38
N ALA A 452 -33.49 37.93 -34.01
CA ALA A 452 -33.82 37.57 -32.64
C ALA A 452 -33.01 36.38 -32.12
N GLY A 453 -31.94 35.94 -32.79
CA GLY A 453 -31.00 34.96 -32.28
C GLY A 453 -31.47 33.50 -32.23
N TYR A 454 -32.67 33.20 -32.71
CA TYR A 454 -33.22 31.85 -32.83
C TYR A 454 -32.75 31.16 -34.12
N ILE A 455 -32.97 29.85 -34.22
CA ILE A 455 -32.86 29.14 -35.50
C ILE A 455 -34.10 29.42 -36.36
N PRO A 456 -34.01 29.39 -37.71
CA PRO A 456 -35.16 29.58 -38.60
C PRO A 456 -36.39 28.72 -38.24
N ARG A 457 -37.62 29.25 -38.40
CA ARG A 457 -38.85 28.48 -38.06
C ARG A 457 -39.05 27.29 -38.97
N LEU A 458 -38.54 27.36 -40.19
CA LEU A 458 -38.59 26.23 -41.13
C LEU A 458 -37.91 24.94 -40.62
N PHE A 459 -37.03 25.03 -39.61
CA PHE A 459 -36.34 23.88 -38.99
C PHE A 459 -36.96 23.43 -37.65
N ARG A 460 -37.98 24.13 -37.15
CA ARG A 460 -38.60 23.91 -35.84
C ARG A 460 -39.91 23.13 -35.97
N ILE A 461 -40.31 22.40 -34.93
CA ILE A 461 -41.63 21.76 -34.88
C ILE A 461 -42.69 22.86 -34.66
N GLN A 462 -43.79 22.84 -35.40
CA GLN A 462 -44.92 23.75 -35.17
C GLN A 462 -45.88 23.14 -34.14
N THR A 463 -46.17 23.86 -33.05
CA THR A 463 -47.01 23.37 -31.93
C THR A 463 -48.41 23.99 -31.91
N GLY A 464 -48.67 25.00 -32.77
CA GLY A 464 -49.94 25.70 -32.91
C GLY A 464 -49.94 26.62 -34.15
N SER A 465 -51.01 27.39 -34.38
CA SER A 465 -51.13 28.21 -35.61
C SER A 465 -49.97 29.20 -35.81
N ASP A 466 -49.45 29.76 -34.71
CA ASP A 466 -48.31 30.70 -34.71
C ASP A 466 -47.28 30.40 -33.60
N THR A 467 -47.31 29.19 -33.02
CA THR A 467 -46.38 28.76 -31.96
C THR A 467 -45.48 27.64 -32.45
N TRP A 468 -44.20 27.74 -32.08
CA TRP A 468 -43.15 26.83 -32.54
C TRP A 468 -42.44 26.22 -31.32
N ASP A 469 -42.08 24.94 -31.40
CA ASP A 469 -41.13 24.32 -30.50
C ASP A 469 -39.74 24.83 -30.86
N PHE A 470 -39.11 25.48 -29.90
CA PHE A 470 -37.84 26.15 -30.11
C PHE A 470 -36.63 25.28 -29.78
N THR A 471 -36.87 24.06 -29.33
CA THR A 471 -35.87 23.07 -28.98
C THR A 471 -35.79 21.99 -30.03
N HIS A 472 -36.93 21.37 -30.32
CA HIS A 472 -36.99 20.18 -31.14
C HIS A 472 -37.01 20.55 -32.62
N LEU A 473 -36.17 19.85 -33.37
CA LEU A 473 -36.09 20.00 -34.81
C LEU A 473 -37.18 19.16 -35.49
N ASN A 474 -37.71 19.70 -36.58
CA ASN A 474 -38.53 18.93 -37.51
C ASN A 474 -37.63 18.12 -38.46
N GLU A 475 -38.24 17.35 -39.37
CA GLU A 475 -37.51 16.53 -40.35
C GLU A 475 -36.48 17.32 -41.18
N ALA A 476 -36.81 18.56 -41.60
CA ALA A 476 -35.87 19.40 -42.35
C ALA A 476 -34.69 19.88 -41.49
N GLY A 477 -34.93 20.20 -40.21
CA GLY A 477 -33.89 20.55 -39.25
C GLY A 477 -32.98 19.36 -38.91
N ASP A 478 -33.56 18.17 -38.74
CA ASP A 478 -32.83 16.92 -38.50
C ASP A 478 -31.97 16.53 -39.70
N ALA A 479 -32.51 16.60 -40.92
CA ALA A 479 -31.76 16.33 -42.15
C ALA A 479 -30.58 17.30 -42.32
N ARG A 480 -30.80 18.59 -42.07
CA ARG A 480 -29.76 19.63 -42.12
C ARG A 480 -28.68 19.42 -41.05
N THR A 481 -29.06 18.90 -39.88
CA THR A 481 -28.11 18.54 -38.81
C THR A 481 -27.25 17.34 -39.22
N ALA A 482 -27.85 16.33 -39.87
CA ALA A 482 -27.10 15.21 -40.42
C ALA A 482 -26.12 15.66 -41.52
N ASP A 483 -26.52 16.58 -42.41
CA ASP A 483 -25.63 17.18 -43.41
C ASP A 483 -24.44 17.88 -42.75
N PHE A 484 -24.73 18.72 -41.76
CA PHE A 484 -23.71 19.42 -40.98
C PHE A 484 -22.71 18.46 -40.33
N LEU A 485 -23.19 17.42 -39.64
CA LEU A 485 -22.34 16.45 -38.97
C LEU A 485 -21.46 15.69 -39.97
N GLN A 486 -21.97 15.34 -41.15
CA GLN A 486 -21.17 14.69 -42.20
C GLN A 486 -20.05 15.61 -42.70
N LEU A 487 -20.34 16.90 -42.92
CA LEU A 487 -19.34 17.91 -43.27
C LEU A 487 -18.32 18.12 -42.14
N ALA A 488 -18.78 18.12 -40.89
CA ALA A 488 -17.91 18.28 -39.74
C ALA A 488 -17.00 17.06 -39.52
N LEU A 489 -17.50 15.85 -39.77
CA LEU A 489 -16.68 14.64 -39.77
C LEU A 489 -15.61 14.66 -40.85
N ALA A 490 -15.91 15.19 -42.04
CA ALA A 490 -14.89 15.32 -43.09
C ALA A 490 -13.81 16.36 -42.73
N ALA A 491 -14.20 17.44 -42.03
CA ALA A 491 -13.31 18.53 -41.65
C ALA A 491 -12.55 18.30 -40.33
N GLN A 492 -12.99 17.34 -39.51
CA GLN A 492 -12.41 17.08 -38.20
C GLN A 492 -10.98 16.52 -38.30
N LYS A 493 -10.09 17.09 -37.50
CA LYS A 493 -8.72 16.61 -37.35
C LYS A 493 -8.68 15.30 -36.55
N ILE A 494 -8.00 14.28 -37.08
CA ILE A 494 -7.90 12.94 -36.47
C ILE A 494 -6.44 12.50 -36.26
N PRO A 495 -6.18 11.53 -35.36
CA PRO A 495 -4.86 10.93 -35.21
C PRO A 495 -4.34 10.28 -36.48
N PRO A 496 -3.02 10.35 -36.76
CA PRO A 496 -2.43 9.70 -37.93
C PRO A 496 -2.46 8.19 -37.80
N ALA A 497 -2.44 7.49 -38.94
CA ALA A 497 -2.40 6.03 -38.99
C ALA A 497 -1.16 5.49 -38.26
N ILE A 498 -1.35 4.39 -37.54
CA ILE A 498 -0.28 3.73 -36.81
C ILE A 498 0.50 2.86 -37.80
N THR A 499 1.82 2.94 -37.78
CA THR A 499 2.76 2.16 -38.61
C THR A 499 3.76 1.42 -37.73
N GLN A 500 4.56 0.53 -38.31
CA GLN A 500 5.65 -0.16 -37.59
C GLN A 500 6.75 0.80 -37.08
N SER A 501 6.86 2.01 -37.64
CA SER A 501 7.80 3.04 -37.16
C SER A 501 7.18 3.99 -36.13
N THR A 502 5.92 3.77 -35.74
CA THR A 502 5.24 4.65 -34.80
C THR A 502 5.84 4.52 -33.41
N VAL A 503 6.08 5.68 -32.78
CA VAL A 503 6.51 5.79 -31.39
C VAL A 503 5.36 6.40 -30.60
N PHE A 504 4.90 5.66 -29.59
CA PHE A 504 3.92 6.16 -28.64
C PHE A 504 4.62 6.84 -27.48
N THR A 505 4.04 7.92 -26.99
CA THR A 505 4.42 8.57 -25.74
C THR A 505 3.25 8.39 -24.77
N LEU A 506 3.48 7.72 -23.65
CA LEU A 506 2.53 7.72 -22.55
C LEU A 506 2.94 8.79 -21.57
N SER A 507 1.97 9.59 -21.19
CA SER A 507 2.10 10.59 -20.16
C SER A 507 1.01 10.44 -19.11
N ALA A 508 1.33 10.81 -17.89
CA ALA A 508 0.43 10.73 -16.77
C ALA A 508 0.48 12.06 -16.02
N SER A 509 -0.70 12.62 -15.80
CA SER A 509 -0.91 13.84 -15.06
C SER A 509 -1.90 13.58 -13.93
N GLY A 510 -1.65 14.20 -12.81
CA GLY A 510 -2.51 14.08 -11.65
C GLY A 510 -2.85 15.47 -11.22
N ILE A 511 -4.08 15.71 -10.87
CA ILE A 511 -4.37 16.83 -10.01
C ILE A 511 -4.01 16.35 -8.63
N ASN A 512 -3.25 17.16 -7.95
CA ASN A 512 -2.98 16.96 -6.56
C ASN A 512 -4.36 17.05 -5.84
N PRO A 513 -4.96 15.95 -5.33
CA PRO A 513 -6.38 15.90 -4.93
C PRO A 513 -6.69 16.70 -3.67
N ARG A 514 -5.65 17.30 -3.10
CA ARG A 514 -5.84 18.27 -2.07
C ARG A 514 -5.59 19.70 -2.67
N THR A 515 -4.66 19.94 -3.63
CA THR A 515 -4.42 21.28 -4.25
C THR A 515 -5.33 21.79 -5.34
N GLY A 516 -5.81 20.89 -6.17
CA GLY A 516 -6.35 21.31 -7.45
C GLY A 516 -5.27 21.75 -8.46
N GLU A 517 -4.00 21.93 -8.07
CA GLU A 517 -2.88 22.15 -8.99
C GLU A 517 -2.40 20.83 -9.62
N ALA A 518 -1.85 20.96 -10.82
CA ALA A 518 -1.33 19.82 -11.57
C ALA A 518 0.00 19.31 -10.99
N LEU A 519 0.09 18.01 -10.75
CA LEU A 519 1.31 17.29 -10.39
C LEU A 519 2.30 17.22 -11.55
N PRO A 520 3.60 17.02 -11.25
CA PRO A 520 4.64 16.90 -12.26
C PRO A 520 4.30 15.81 -13.28
N PHE A 521 4.30 16.22 -14.55
CA PHE A 521 4.03 15.37 -15.69
C PHE A 521 5.06 14.24 -15.77
N SER A 522 4.60 12.99 -15.70
CA SER A 522 5.43 11.81 -15.95
C SER A 522 5.24 11.40 -17.40
N SER A 523 6.30 11.16 -18.15
CA SER A 523 6.20 10.64 -19.51
C SER A 523 7.27 9.61 -19.83
N THR A 524 6.92 8.68 -20.71
CA THR A 524 7.82 7.67 -21.25
C THR A 524 7.37 7.28 -22.65
N THR A 525 8.26 6.68 -23.44
CA THR A 525 7.99 6.34 -24.84
C THR A 525 8.19 4.86 -25.10
N ALA A 526 7.43 4.32 -26.05
CA ALA A 526 7.56 2.97 -26.55
C ALA A 526 7.40 2.95 -28.08
N ALA A 527 8.41 2.44 -28.78
CA ALA A 527 8.31 2.14 -30.20
C ALA A 527 7.49 0.87 -30.43
N VAL A 528 6.70 0.83 -31.50
CA VAL A 528 6.01 -0.39 -31.94
C VAL A 528 7.05 -1.49 -32.18
N ARG A 529 6.92 -2.62 -31.48
CA ARG A 529 7.74 -3.81 -31.68
C ARG A 529 6.89 -4.94 -32.23
N ALA A 530 7.48 -5.75 -33.12
CA ALA A 530 6.87 -7.00 -33.57
C ALA A 530 6.64 -7.93 -32.37
N GLY A 531 5.46 -8.54 -32.27
CA GLY A 531 5.20 -9.57 -31.26
C GLY A 531 6.19 -10.73 -31.40
N ALA A 532 6.49 -11.44 -30.30
CA ALA A 532 7.49 -12.52 -30.26
C ALA A 532 7.27 -13.60 -31.35
N LEU A 533 6.03 -13.85 -31.75
CA LEU A 533 5.67 -14.78 -32.82
C LEU A 533 5.90 -14.21 -34.24
N THR A 534 5.83 -12.89 -34.41
CA THR A 534 5.99 -12.21 -35.71
C THR A 534 7.48 -11.97 -36.03
N GLY A 535 8.30 -11.68 -35.02
CA GLY A 535 9.76 -11.51 -35.18
C GLY A 535 10.48 -12.79 -35.61
N ILE A 536 10.00 -13.96 -35.14
CA ILE A 536 10.51 -15.27 -35.57
C ILE A 536 10.15 -15.53 -37.04
N ALA A 537 8.94 -15.17 -37.47
CA ALA A 537 8.50 -15.37 -38.86
C ALA A 537 9.25 -14.48 -39.88
N THR A 538 9.69 -13.28 -39.49
CA THR A 538 10.49 -12.39 -40.35
C THR A 538 11.97 -12.78 -40.41
N ALA A 539 12.54 -13.28 -39.30
CA ALA A 539 13.94 -13.73 -39.24
C ALA A 539 14.21 -15.03 -40.04
N LEU A 540 13.15 -15.76 -40.42
CA LEU A 540 13.22 -17.01 -41.19
C LEU A 540 13.10 -16.81 -42.72
N GLN A 541 13.04 -15.58 -43.24
CA GLN A 541 13.00 -15.35 -44.69
C GLN A 541 14.41 -15.31 -45.32
N PRO A 542 14.66 -16.07 -46.40
CA PRO A 542 15.96 -16.04 -47.10
C PRO A 542 16.20 -14.66 -47.73
N GLY A 543 17.28 -13.98 -47.34
CA GLY A 543 17.77 -12.77 -48.01
C GLY A 543 17.57 -11.42 -47.30
N SER A 544 17.10 -11.39 -46.05
CA SER A 544 17.06 -10.12 -45.28
C SER A 544 18.46 -9.70 -44.79
N PRO A 545 18.88 -8.43 -44.97
CA PRO A 545 20.15 -7.94 -44.45
C PRO A 545 20.16 -7.96 -42.92
N ALA A 546 21.25 -8.44 -42.33
CA ALA A 546 21.42 -8.58 -40.89
C ALA A 546 21.22 -7.22 -40.19
N ALA A 547 20.04 -7.00 -39.61
CA ALA A 547 19.79 -5.86 -38.74
C ALA A 547 20.55 -6.09 -37.43
N GLN A 548 21.46 -5.18 -37.11
CA GLN A 548 22.14 -5.13 -35.81
C GLN A 548 21.10 -5.08 -34.68
N VAL A 549 21.01 -6.17 -33.92
CA VAL A 549 20.28 -6.19 -32.64
C VAL A 549 21.25 -5.68 -31.57
N SER A 550 21.02 -4.46 -31.07
CA SER A 550 21.82 -3.86 -30.00
C SER A 550 21.65 -4.63 -28.68
N TYR A 551 22.77 -4.92 -28.02
CA TYR A 551 22.96 -5.69 -26.77
C TYR A 551 22.39 -5.03 -25.49
N GLY A 552 21.16 -4.51 -25.54
CA GLY A 552 20.46 -3.90 -24.39
C GLY A 552 19.11 -4.54 -24.04
N ASP A 553 18.63 -5.51 -24.83
CA ASP A 553 17.30 -6.11 -24.68
C ASP A 553 17.30 -7.25 -23.63
N ARG A 554 16.84 -6.95 -22.42
CA ARG A 554 16.49 -7.96 -21.40
C ARG A 554 15.36 -8.91 -21.83
N SER A 555 14.71 -8.67 -22.98
CA SER A 555 13.66 -9.53 -23.55
C SER A 555 14.20 -10.75 -24.31
N VAL A 556 15.47 -10.75 -24.73
CA VAL A 556 16.08 -11.95 -25.33
C VAL A 556 16.51 -12.93 -24.24
N ALA A 557 16.97 -12.43 -23.09
CA ALA A 557 17.30 -13.26 -21.93
C ALA A 557 16.06 -13.98 -21.34
N SER A 558 14.87 -13.37 -21.40
CA SER A 558 13.63 -14.06 -21.01
C SER A 558 13.13 -15.05 -22.06
N ALA A 559 13.44 -14.84 -23.34
CA ALA A 559 13.08 -15.78 -24.41
C ALA A 559 14.04 -16.98 -24.52
N ILE A 560 15.28 -16.85 -24.03
CA ILE A 560 16.24 -17.97 -23.91
C ILE A 560 15.91 -18.87 -22.72
N GLY A 561 15.24 -18.34 -21.68
CA GLY A 561 14.73 -19.14 -20.56
C GLY A 561 13.74 -20.25 -20.98
N ASP A 562 13.07 -20.09 -22.13
CA ASP A 562 12.16 -21.10 -22.68
C ASP A 562 12.85 -22.12 -23.62
N ILE A 563 14.15 -21.95 -23.93
CA ILE A 563 14.97 -22.91 -24.70
C ILE A 563 15.74 -23.89 -23.78
N GLU A 564 15.61 -23.77 -22.45
CA GLU A 564 16.21 -24.73 -21.52
C GLU A 564 15.58 -26.13 -21.62
N VAL A 565 14.44 -26.27 -22.32
CA VAL A 565 13.76 -27.55 -22.58
C VAL A 565 14.35 -28.32 -23.78
N MET A 566 15.29 -27.76 -24.55
CA MET A 566 15.99 -28.50 -25.63
C MET A 566 17.48 -28.82 -25.34
N GLY A 567 18.07 -28.29 -24.26
CA GLY A 567 19.51 -28.44 -23.95
C GLY A 567 19.93 -29.82 -23.42
N THR A 568 19.01 -30.66 -22.97
CA THR A 568 19.33 -31.99 -22.41
C THR A 568 19.72 -33.03 -23.46
N ALA A 569 19.46 -32.78 -24.76
CA ALA A 569 19.87 -33.67 -25.84
C ALA A 569 21.29 -33.39 -26.39
N PHE A 570 21.87 -32.21 -26.13
CA PHE A 570 23.18 -31.82 -26.70
C PHE A 570 24.37 -32.12 -25.76
N GLY A 571 24.14 -32.11 -24.44
CA GLY A 571 25.19 -32.31 -23.42
C GLY A 571 25.81 -33.72 -23.38
N LYS A 572 25.21 -34.73 -24.02
CA LYS A 572 25.74 -36.11 -24.03
C LYS A 572 26.71 -36.43 -25.19
N LYS A 573 26.92 -35.53 -26.15
CA LYS A 573 27.81 -35.76 -27.31
C LYS A 573 29.20 -35.09 -27.23
N LEU A 574 29.47 -34.27 -26.22
CA LEU A 574 30.71 -33.48 -26.13
C LEU A 574 31.86 -34.15 -25.36
N ALA A 575 31.65 -35.31 -24.75
CA ALA A 575 32.69 -35.99 -23.96
C ALA A 575 33.79 -36.70 -24.80
N ASN A 576 33.71 -36.69 -26.13
CA ASN A 576 34.60 -37.44 -27.02
C ASN A 576 35.30 -36.60 -28.11
N LEU A 577 35.39 -35.27 -28.00
CA LEU A 577 36.09 -34.46 -29.00
C LEU A 577 37.58 -34.25 -28.65
N ASP A 578 38.43 -34.69 -29.57
CA ASP A 578 39.89 -34.53 -29.58
C ASP A 578 40.30 -33.04 -29.53
N VAL A 579 41.13 -32.68 -28.56
CA VAL A 579 41.58 -31.32 -28.25
C VAL A 579 42.33 -30.69 -29.43
N ASN A 580 42.94 -31.50 -30.29
CA ASN A 580 43.64 -31.01 -31.48
C ASN A 580 42.67 -30.60 -32.62
N ALA A 581 41.47 -31.17 -32.70
CA ALA A 581 40.45 -30.74 -33.66
C ALA A 581 39.82 -29.40 -33.26
N LEU A 582 39.79 -29.09 -31.95
CA LEU A 582 39.26 -27.84 -31.42
C LEU A 582 40.18 -26.64 -31.73
N SER A 583 41.49 -26.86 -31.70
CA SER A 583 42.49 -25.83 -32.04
C SER A 583 42.37 -25.37 -33.50
N THR A 584 42.11 -26.29 -34.43
CA THR A 584 41.95 -25.98 -35.86
C THR A 584 40.61 -25.27 -36.12
N LEU A 585 39.54 -25.67 -35.42
CA LEU A 585 38.21 -25.05 -35.55
C LEU A 585 38.16 -23.59 -35.07
N ILE A 586 38.95 -23.24 -34.05
CA ILE A 586 39.06 -21.88 -33.51
C ILE A 586 39.85 -20.96 -34.45
N THR A 587 40.81 -21.51 -35.18
CA THR A 587 41.68 -20.72 -36.07
C THR A 587 40.96 -20.33 -37.37
N ASP A 588 40.03 -21.17 -37.85
CA ASP A 588 39.33 -20.96 -39.12
C ASP A 588 37.95 -20.28 -38.99
N ASN A 589 37.46 -20.01 -37.76
CA ASN A 589 36.10 -19.50 -37.55
C ASN A 589 36.00 -18.44 -36.42
N PRO A 590 36.14 -17.13 -36.74
CA PRO A 590 36.18 -16.05 -35.73
C PRO A 590 34.87 -15.88 -34.93
N ALA A 591 33.75 -16.47 -35.38
CA ALA A 591 32.49 -16.47 -34.64
C ALA A 591 32.50 -17.42 -33.41
N VAL A 592 33.31 -18.49 -33.45
CA VAL A 592 33.37 -19.50 -32.36
C VAL A 592 34.25 -19.00 -31.21
N ALA A 593 35.32 -18.25 -31.51
CA ALA A 593 36.16 -17.59 -30.51
C ALA A 593 35.38 -16.56 -29.68
N ASN A 594 34.50 -15.78 -30.32
CA ASN A 594 33.66 -14.79 -29.64
C ASN A 594 32.59 -15.42 -28.73
N LEU A 595 32.10 -16.62 -29.09
CA LEU A 595 31.13 -17.34 -28.27
C LEU A 595 31.77 -17.91 -26.99
N MET A 596 33.01 -18.39 -27.07
CA MET A 596 33.76 -18.88 -25.91
C MET A 596 34.23 -17.75 -24.97
N PHE A 597 34.53 -16.57 -25.53
CA PHE A 597 34.85 -15.37 -24.73
C PHE A 597 33.62 -14.89 -23.93
N ALA A 598 32.43 -14.92 -24.54
CA ALA A 598 31.17 -14.54 -23.88
C ALA A 598 30.76 -15.50 -22.74
N ILE A 599 31.12 -16.78 -22.83
CA ILE A 599 30.83 -17.78 -21.79
C ILE A 599 31.80 -17.65 -20.60
N THR A 600 33.04 -17.22 -20.84
CA THR A 600 34.07 -17.14 -19.78
C THR A 600 33.96 -15.83 -18.96
N ASP A 601 33.51 -14.72 -19.57
CA ASP A 601 33.30 -13.43 -18.88
C ASP A 601 32.06 -13.43 -17.95
N ALA A 602 31.09 -14.32 -18.21
CA ALA A 602 29.92 -14.51 -17.34
C ALA A 602 30.25 -15.17 -15.98
N ALA A 603 31.48 -15.68 -15.77
CA ALA A 603 31.91 -16.37 -14.55
C ALA A 603 32.88 -15.57 -13.64
N GLY A 604 33.21 -14.32 -13.97
CA GLY A 604 33.78 -13.36 -13.00
C GLY A 604 35.25 -13.52 -12.61
N TYR A 605 36.18 -13.76 -13.55
CA TYR A 605 37.62 -13.72 -13.26
C TYR A 605 38.42 -12.84 -14.25
N PHE A 606 39.04 -11.78 -13.69
CA PHE A 606 40.10 -10.92 -14.23
C PHE A 606 39.85 -10.10 -15.51
N GLY A 607 39.79 -8.76 -15.34
CA GLY A 607 40.04 -7.81 -16.41
C GLY A 607 41.54 -7.57 -16.60
N ALA A 608 42.07 -7.92 -17.78
CA ALA A 608 43.36 -7.43 -18.27
C ALA A 608 43.19 -7.01 -19.73
N GLY A 609 43.32 -5.71 -19.99
CA GLY A 609 43.27 -5.15 -21.35
C GLY A 609 44.57 -5.42 -22.11
N LEU A 610 44.44 -5.78 -23.39
CA LEU A 610 45.53 -5.77 -24.36
C LEU A 610 45.81 -4.32 -24.80
N ALA A 611 47.09 -3.96 -24.94
CA ALA A 611 47.47 -2.77 -25.69
C ALA A 611 47.18 -2.99 -27.20
N PRO A 612 47.02 -1.93 -28.00
CA PRO A 612 46.62 -2.01 -29.41
C PRO A 612 47.58 -2.80 -30.34
N ASP A 613 48.74 -3.23 -29.85
CA ASP A 613 49.73 -4.02 -30.60
C ASP A 613 49.80 -5.51 -30.21
N GLY A 614 48.95 -5.96 -29.29
CA GLY A 614 48.76 -7.39 -29.02
C GLY A 614 49.79 -8.07 -28.11
N THR A 615 50.59 -7.33 -27.33
CA THR A 615 51.50 -7.94 -26.34
C THR A 615 50.91 -8.06 -24.92
N LEU A 616 51.18 -9.18 -24.26
CA LEU A 616 50.68 -9.54 -22.92
C LEU A 616 51.66 -9.02 -21.84
N ILE A 617 51.25 -8.06 -21.00
CA ILE A 617 52.10 -7.52 -19.93
C ILE A 617 52.05 -8.45 -18.71
N ALA A 618 53.06 -9.31 -18.58
CA ALA A 618 53.34 -10.07 -17.37
C ALA A 618 54.14 -9.22 -16.35
N ARG A 619 53.50 -8.80 -15.25
CA ARG A 619 54.18 -8.45 -13.98
C ARG A 619 53.29 -8.80 -12.78
N GLN A 620 53.29 -10.08 -12.41
CA GLN A 620 53.07 -10.52 -11.02
C GLN A 620 54.43 -10.58 -10.28
N LEU A 621 54.41 -10.83 -8.95
CA LEU A 621 55.49 -11.48 -8.17
C LEU A 621 56.55 -10.64 -7.40
N GLN A 622 56.23 -9.47 -6.81
CA GLN A 622 57.16 -8.84 -5.85
C GLN A 622 56.61 -8.33 -4.50
N SER A 623 55.30 -8.33 -4.24
CA SER A 623 54.76 -7.79 -2.97
C SER A 623 54.24 -8.84 -1.97
N LEU A 624 54.35 -10.14 -2.27
CA LEU A 624 53.84 -11.23 -1.42
C LEU A 624 54.84 -11.73 -0.35
N ALA A 625 56.03 -11.13 -0.23
CA ALA A 625 57.11 -11.64 0.63
C ALA A 625 57.53 -10.74 1.80
N ALA A 626 56.86 -9.60 2.06
CA ALA A 626 57.41 -8.58 2.96
C ALA A 626 56.79 -8.43 4.35
N MET A 627 55.63 -9.02 4.69
CA MET A 627 55.05 -8.74 6.01
C MET A 627 54.39 -9.98 6.65
N VAL A 628 55.23 -10.96 6.95
CA VAL A 628 54.97 -11.98 7.98
C VAL A 628 55.14 -11.31 9.35
N THR A 629 54.14 -11.52 10.22
CA THR A 629 53.97 -11.20 11.66
C THR A 629 55.25 -11.21 12.53
N PRO A 630 55.31 -10.47 13.68
CA PRO A 630 54.70 -11.00 14.93
C PRO A 630 54.11 -9.97 15.93
N LEU A 631 53.05 -10.41 16.62
CA LEU A 631 52.79 -10.32 18.08
C LEU A 631 53.68 -9.39 18.93
N LEU A 632 53.10 -8.49 19.74
CA LEU A 632 53.11 -8.55 21.22
C LEU A 632 52.57 -7.27 21.92
N LYS A 633 51.93 -7.52 23.08
CA LYS A 633 51.84 -6.70 24.30
C LYS A 633 50.84 -5.54 24.37
N VAL A 634 49.73 -5.87 25.03
CA VAL A 634 49.08 -5.07 26.08
C VAL A 634 50.11 -4.64 27.14
N ALA A 635 50.18 -3.34 27.48
CA ALA A 635 50.37 -2.82 28.85
C ALA A 635 50.32 -1.28 28.93
N VAL A 636 49.29 -0.79 29.63
CA VAL A 636 49.23 0.28 30.65
C VAL A 636 49.98 1.62 30.42
N GLY A 637 49.22 2.71 30.58
CA GLY A 637 49.73 4.00 31.06
C GLY A 637 49.65 5.12 30.01
N GLY A 638 48.94 6.20 30.34
CA GLY A 638 48.62 7.27 29.39
C GLY A 638 49.82 8.05 28.89
N GLU A 639 49.82 8.29 27.57
CA GLU A 639 50.32 9.52 26.93
C GLU A 639 49.66 9.63 25.55
N VAL A 640 49.23 10.84 25.20
CA VAL A 640 48.57 11.14 23.93
C VAL A 640 49.62 11.13 22.81
N GLN A 641 49.64 10.10 21.97
CA GLN A 641 50.32 10.17 20.68
C GLN A 641 49.38 10.76 19.63
N LEU A 642 49.72 11.95 19.15
CA LEU A 642 49.11 12.54 17.95
C LEU A 642 49.75 11.89 16.72
N GLY A 643 48.98 11.06 16.01
CA GLY A 643 49.39 10.47 14.74
C GLY A 643 49.61 11.52 13.65
N ASN A 644 50.43 11.16 12.66
CA ASN A 644 51.07 12.00 11.61
C ASN A 644 50.18 12.88 10.70
N ALA A 645 48.91 13.17 11.03
CA ALA A 645 47.97 13.78 10.08
C ALA A 645 47.42 15.18 10.46
N ALA A 646 47.67 15.70 11.67
CA ALA A 646 47.09 16.99 12.08
C ALA A 646 48.00 17.82 12.99
N LYS A 647 48.06 19.13 12.74
CA LYS A 647 48.74 20.12 13.58
C LYS A 647 47.71 21.02 14.28
N ILE A 648 48.00 21.41 15.52
CA ILE A 648 47.19 22.36 16.30
C ILE A 648 48.03 23.62 16.49
N ALA A 649 47.53 24.76 16.04
CA ALA A 649 48.22 26.04 16.17
C ALA A 649 47.36 27.07 16.92
N LEU A 650 48.00 27.80 17.83
CA LEU A 650 47.39 28.83 18.69
C LEU A 650 48.12 30.16 18.42
N GLY A 651 47.40 31.23 18.06
CA GLY A 651 47.95 32.60 17.98
C GLY A 651 47.40 33.45 19.14
N ASP A 652 48.10 34.39 19.78
CA ASP A 652 49.44 34.96 19.63
C ASP A 652 50.31 34.65 20.88
N ARG A 653 51.61 34.42 20.63
CA ARG A 653 52.74 34.21 21.60
C ARG A 653 52.82 32.87 22.35
N GLY A 654 52.64 31.75 21.68
CA GLY A 654 53.00 30.44 22.24
C GLY A 654 53.52 29.46 21.20
N SER A 655 54.83 29.26 21.14
CA SER A 655 55.47 28.21 20.33
C SER A 655 55.32 26.84 20.99
N ILE A 656 54.92 25.81 20.23
CA ILE A 656 55.07 24.40 20.62
C ILE A 656 56.12 23.78 19.70
N VAL A 657 57.17 23.21 20.29
CA VAL A 657 58.33 22.61 19.61
C VAL A 657 58.07 21.10 19.43
N GLY A 658 58.11 20.62 18.19
CA GLY A 658 58.11 19.18 17.85
C GLY A 658 59.54 18.64 17.67
N GLY A 659 59.77 17.39 18.06
CA GLY A 659 61.07 16.75 18.25
C GLY A 659 62.03 16.63 17.05
N ASP A 660 61.66 17.05 15.84
CA ASP A 660 62.50 16.94 14.64
C ASP A 660 62.91 18.30 14.03
N GLY A 661 62.82 19.40 14.77
CA GLY A 661 63.43 20.68 14.36
C GLY A 661 62.76 21.40 13.19
N ALA A 662 61.58 20.97 12.72
CA ALA A 662 60.80 21.73 11.75
C ALA A 662 60.04 22.87 12.44
N MET A 663 60.54 24.11 12.28
CA MET A 663 59.83 25.32 12.69
C MET A 663 58.74 25.66 11.67
N LEU A 664 57.49 25.74 12.12
CA LEU A 664 56.38 26.28 11.32
C LEU A 664 56.32 27.79 11.55
N ASP A 665 56.69 28.60 10.54
CA ASP A 665 56.54 30.06 10.57
C ASP A 665 55.08 30.42 10.29
N MET A 666 54.39 31.00 11.28
CA MET A 666 52.96 31.33 11.23
C MET A 666 52.67 32.70 10.58
N ARG A 667 53.63 33.31 9.87
CA ARG A 667 53.42 34.58 9.18
C ARG A 667 52.53 34.40 7.96
N GLY A 668 51.22 34.58 8.14
CA GLY A 668 50.26 34.69 7.03
C GLY A 668 48.82 34.28 7.33
N MET A 669 48.51 33.78 8.53
CA MET A 669 47.15 33.30 8.84
C MET A 669 46.38 34.24 9.77
N ASN A 670 45.19 34.65 9.32
CA ASN A 670 44.33 35.63 10.01
C ASN A 670 43.37 34.97 11.04
N TYR A 671 43.79 33.97 11.83
CA TYR A 671 42.90 33.25 12.78
C TYR A 671 43.46 33.22 14.22
N GLU A 672 42.58 33.33 15.23
CA GLU A 672 42.90 33.28 16.68
C GLU A 672 43.22 31.85 17.15
N PHE A 673 42.47 30.87 16.65
CA PHE A 673 42.72 29.44 16.84
C PHE A 673 42.51 28.74 15.51
N CYS A 674 43.39 27.82 15.12
CA CYS A 674 43.11 26.98 13.97
C CYS A 674 43.65 25.56 14.07
N ILE A 675 42.86 24.63 13.55
CA ILE A 675 43.28 23.28 13.20
C ILE A 675 43.56 23.30 11.70
N CYS A 676 44.77 22.91 11.32
CA CYS A 676 45.19 22.89 9.93
C CYS A 676 45.66 21.48 9.51
N ASP A 677 45.55 21.22 8.21
CA ASP A 677 46.19 20.04 7.62
C ASP A 677 47.70 20.25 7.46
N GLN A 678 48.41 19.19 7.05
CA GLN A 678 49.86 19.21 6.82
C GLN A 678 50.33 20.20 5.73
N ASN A 679 49.40 20.75 4.94
CA ASN A 679 49.65 21.72 3.88
C ASN A 679 49.19 23.15 4.29
N ASP A 680 49.00 23.39 5.59
CA ASP A 680 48.61 24.67 6.21
C ASP A 680 47.24 25.21 5.76
N ASN A 681 46.35 24.33 5.31
CA ASN A 681 44.96 24.69 5.04
C ASN A 681 44.15 24.63 6.34
N VAL A 682 43.43 25.72 6.65
CA VAL A 682 42.61 25.84 7.86
C VAL A 682 41.35 24.98 7.73
N LEU A 683 41.31 23.90 8.51
CA LEU A 683 40.20 22.96 8.60
C LEU A 683 39.10 23.47 9.53
N LEU A 684 39.50 24.10 10.64
CA LEU A 684 38.62 24.74 11.59
C LEU A 684 39.35 25.95 12.16
N GLY A 685 38.80 27.15 11.98
CA GLY A 685 39.41 28.39 12.43
C GLY A 685 38.44 29.18 13.31
N TRP A 686 38.96 29.86 14.32
CA TRP A 686 38.22 30.82 15.13
C TRP A 686 38.81 32.20 14.88
N LEU A 687 37.98 33.19 14.53
CA LEU A 687 38.42 34.55 14.25
C LEU A 687 37.32 35.53 14.67
N ASN A 688 37.67 36.53 15.48
CA ASN A 688 36.78 37.60 15.91
C ASN A 688 35.48 37.08 16.55
N GLY A 689 35.61 36.08 17.45
CA GLY A 689 34.47 35.48 18.14
C GLY A 689 33.55 34.62 17.27
N LYS A 690 33.99 34.29 16.05
CA LYS A 690 33.21 33.52 15.09
C LYS A 690 34.05 32.37 14.53
N LEU A 691 33.40 31.21 14.37
CA LEU A 691 33.99 30.00 13.82
C LEU A 691 33.92 30.02 12.29
N TYR A 692 35.02 29.67 11.62
CA TYR A 692 35.21 29.72 10.17
C TYR A 692 35.89 28.45 9.65
N GLY A 693 35.31 27.88 8.59
CA GLY A 693 35.86 26.76 7.82
C GLY A 693 35.43 25.37 8.31
N LEU A 694 34.97 24.54 7.36
CA LEU A 694 34.95 23.07 7.50
C LEU A 694 35.03 22.45 6.11
N ARG A 695 36.26 22.17 5.66
CA ARG A 695 36.49 21.35 4.46
C ARG A 695 36.56 19.89 4.88
N ALA A 696 35.83 19.07 4.13
CA ALA A 696 35.66 17.64 4.33
C ALA A 696 36.98 16.85 4.34
N VAL A 697 37.46 16.41 5.51
CA VAL A 697 38.37 15.25 5.63
C VAL A 697 37.57 14.03 6.10
N THR A 698 37.95 12.84 5.64
CA THR A 698 37.05 11.67 5.54
C THR A 698 37.26 10.56 6.56
N GLN A 699 38.20 10.67 7.51
CA GLN A 699 38.40 9.65 8.54
C GLN A 699 38.92 10.28 9.84
N PHE A 700 38.24 10.03 10.95
CA PHE A 700 38.81 10.11 12.29
C PHE A 700 38.88 8.69 12.85
N THR A 701 40.04 8.27 13.34
CA THR A 701 40.17 7.14 14.27
C THR A 701 40.05 7.65 15.70
N THR A 702 39.31 6.91 16.51
CA THR A 702 38.84 7.21 17.89
C THR A 702 39.86 7.95 18.76
N PHE A 703 39.42 9.08 19.33
CA PHE A 703 40.14 9.84 20.34
C PHE A 703 39.17 10.21 21.48
N ARG A 704 39.55 10.01 22.75
CA ARG A 704 38.72 10.33 23.94
C ARG A 704 39.24 11.58 24.62
N ILE A 705 38.37 12.56 24.86
CA ILE A 705 38.66 13.74 25.68
C ILE A 705 37.47 13.98 26.58
N THR A 706 37.72 14.19 27.88
CA THR A 706 36.69 14.62 28.84
C THR A 706 37.11 15.98 29.41
N ILE A 707 36.27 17.01 29.25
CA ILE A 707 36.50 18.35 29.83
C ILE A 707 35.32 18.68 30.73
N THR A 708 35.59 18.97 32.01
CA THR A 708 34.56 19.36 32.98
C THR A 708 34.63 20.86 33.25
N PHE A 709 33.51 21.55 33.09
CA PHE A 709 33.40 22.99 33.35
C PHE A 709 32.87 23.27 34.76
N ALA A 710 33.20 24.44 35.31
CA ALA A 710 32.92 24.81 36.71
C ALA A 710 31.42 24.89 37.08
N ASN A 711 30.52 24.91 36.08
CA ASN A 711 29.07 24.87 36.26
C ASN A 711 28.47 23.45 36.22
N GLY A 712 29.31 22.41 36.26
CA GLY A 712 28.88 21.00 36.25
C GLY A 712 28.57 20.45 34.86
N VAL A 713 28.81 21.22 33.80
CA VAL A 713 28.70 20.72 32.42
C VAL A 713 29.92 19.85 32.12
N ILE A 714 29.68 18.61 31.73
CA ILE A 714 30.71 17.65 31.33
C ILE A 714 30.64 17.49 29.82
N LEU A 715 31.76 17.75 29.14
CA LEU A 715 31.95 17.38 27.75
C LEU A 715 32.64 16.02 27.74
N ASP A 716 31.89 14.94 27.47
CA ASP A 716 32.42 13.58 27.38
C ASP A 716 32.28 13.01 25.97
N ILE A 717 33.32 12.31 25.52
CA ILE A 717 33.38 11.73 24.18
C ILE A 717 33.56 10.22 24.33
N GLY A 718 32.47 9.44 24.19
CA GLY A 718 32.56 8.01 23.92
C GLY A 718 31.61 7.02 24.63
N ASP A 719 30.70 7.44 25.53
CA ASP A 719 29.86 6.48 26.31
C ASP A 719 28.34 6.58 26.06
N HIS A 720 27.93 7.11 24.91
CA HIS A 720 26.53 7.09 24.45
C HIS A 720 26.46 6.51 23.04
N ASN A 721 25.26 6.08 22.60
CA ASN A 721 24.96 5.53 21.27
C ASN A 721 25.18 6.54 20.10
N TYR A 722 26.03 7.55 20.32
CA TYR A 722 26.34 8.70 19.48
C TYR A 722 27.86 8.72 19.23
N ASP A 723 28.26 9.02 18.00
CA ASP A 723 29.65 9.21 17.59
C ASP A 723 30.27 10.46 18.25
N PHE A 724 29.43 11.45 18.60
CA PHE A 724 29.77 12.65 19.38
C PHE A 724 28.50 13.19 20.05
N ALA A 725 28.54 13.57 21.33
CA ALA A 725 27.37 14.14 22.01
C ALA A 725 27.72 15.21 23.04
N ILE A 726 26.78 16.14 23.24
CA ILE A 726 26.73 17.11 24.32
C ILE A 726 25.44 16.83 25.10
N SER A 727 25.59 16.37 26.32
CA SER A 727 24.50 15.94 27.20
C SER A 727 24.45 16.74 28.50
N ASP A 728 23.29 16.70 29.16
CA ASP A 728 23.14 17.16 30.54
C ASP A 728 23.55 16.07 31.55
N ALA A 729 23.58 16.44 32.84
CA ALA A 729 23.96 15.54 33.93
C ALA A 729 22.99 14.35 34.14
N ASN A 730 21.82 14.35 33.49
CA ASN A 730 20.82 13.27 33.54
C ASN A 730 20.87 12.36 32.29
N GLY A 731 21.82 12.58 31.38
CA GLY A 731 21.99 11.80 30.15
C GLY A 731 21.07 12.23 29.00
N ASN A 732 20.39 13.38 29.10
CA ASN A 732 19.61 13.90 28.00
C ASN A 732 20.53 14.57 26.99
N VAL A 733 20.47 14.09 25.74
CA VAL A 733 21.31 14.60 24.65
C VAL A 733 20.68 15.87 24.09
N PHE A 734 21.33 17.00 24.36
CA PHE A 734 20.91 18.31 23.84
C PHE A 734 21.33 18.47 22.38
N LEU A 735 22.52 17.95 22.05
CA LEU A 735 23.09 17.93 20.72
C LEU A 735 23.90 16.63 20.56
N GLY A 736 23.59 15.80 19.58
CA GLY A 736 24.35 14.57 19.35
C GLY A 736 24.46 14.22 17.88
N TRP A 737 25.52 13.52 17.50
CA TRP A 737 25.76 12.99 16.16
C TRP A 737 25.80 11.46 16.22
N LYS A 738 24.97 10.79 15.42
CA LYS A 738 24.93 9.32 15.32
C LYS A 738 24.72 8.94 13.85
N ASP A 739 25.57 8.05 13.33
CA ASP A 739 25.55 7.58 11.93
C ASP A 739 25.66 8.74 10.92
N GLY A 740 26.39 9.80 11.30
CA GLY A 740 26.57 11.00 10.49
C GLY A 740 25.37 11.96 10.47
N ILE A 741 24.35 11.73 11.30
CA ILE A 741 23.15 12.57 11.43
C ILE A 741 23.18 13.32 12.78
N GLY A 742 22.99 14.64 12.72
CA GLY A 742 22.92 15.51 13.91
C GLY A 742 21.49 15.58 14.46
N TYR A 743 21.36 15.34 15.76
CA TYR A 743 20.13 15.38 16.53
C TYR A 743 20.18 16.56 17.47
N THR A 744 19.12 17.38 17.46
CA THR A 744 18.94 18.50 18.39
C THR A 744 17.54 18.41 18.99
N SER A 745 17.40 18.69 20.28
CA SER A 745 16.08 18.75 20.91
C SER A 745 15.44 20.13 20.64
N SER A 746 14.44 20.21 19.77
CA SER A 746 13.69 21.46 19.53
C SER A 746 12.39 21.51 20.35
N GLY A 747 12.45 22.20 21.49
CA GLY A 747 11.33 22.99 22.01
C GLY A 747 10.26 22.29 22.85
N ALA A 748 9.64 23.09 23.72
CA ALA A 748 8.76 22.72 24.81
C ALA A 748 7.43 22.03 24.42
N ALA A 749 6.88 21.29 25.39
CA ALA A 749 5.65 20.51 25.34
C ALA A 749 4.43 21.23 24.73
N GLY A 750 4.00 20.81 23.54
CA GLY A 750 2.72 21.17 22.90
C GLY A 750 1.93 19.93 22.50
N SER A 751 0.59 20.02 22.43
CA SER A 751 -0.34 18.90 22.21
C SER A 751 -0.10 18.15 20.89
N VAL A 752 -0.21 16.82 20.90
CA VAL A 752 0.03 15.95 19.74
C VAL A 752 -1.21 15.88 18.84
N ASP A 753 -1.06 16.19 17.55
CA ASP A 753 -2.11 15.99 16.55
C ASP A 753 -2.41 14.49 16.36
N LEU A 754 -3.60 14.07 16.83
CA LEU A 754 -4.03 12.67 16.82
C LEU A 754 -4.37 12.15 15.41
N ASP A 755 -4.83 12.98 14.49
CA ASP A 755 -5.15 12.57 13.12
C ASP A 755 -3.88 12.30 12.31
N LYS A 756 -2.86 13.17 12.47
CA LYS A 756 -1.53 12.94 11.90
C LYS A 756 -0.90 11.67 12.48
N ARG A 757 -1.06 11.44 13.78
CA ARG A 757 -0.52 10.25 14.42
C ARG A 757 -1.23 8.99 13.92
N ASP A 758 -2.56 9.02 13.77
CA ASP A 758 -3.35 7.91 13.28
C ASP A 758 -2.99 7.54 11.84
N ALA A 759 -2.84 8.54 10.96
CA ALA A 759 -2.37 8.32 9.60
C ALA A 759 -0.95 7.72 9.56
N ALA A 760 -0.05 8.14 10.45
CA ALA A 760 1.31 7.60 10.55
C ALA A 760 1.33 6.14 11.02
N ASN A 761 0.46 5.78 11.97
CA ASN A 761 0.29 4.41 12.45
C ASN A 761 -0.31 3.52 11.34
N LYS A 762 -1.35 3.97 10.63
CA LYS A 762 -1.90 3.25 9.46
C LYS A 762 -0.83 3.02 8.39
N ALA A 763 -0.03 4.03 8.11
CA ALA A 763 1.09 3.90 7.18
C ALA A 763 2.18 2.94 7.69
N TYR A 764 2.38 2.83 9.01
CA TYR A 764 3.25 1.80 9.60
C TYR A 764 2.72 0.41 9.27
N SER A 765 1.45 0.14 9.58
CA SER A 765 0.81 -1.15 9.30
C SER A 765 0.85 -1.52 7.82
N GLN A 766 0.63 -0.56 6.92
CA GLN A 766 0.77 -0.77 5.48
C GLN A 766 2.22 -1.10 5.06
N ARG A 767 3.24 -0.51 5.71
CA ARG A 767 4.66 -0.81 5.41
C ARG A 767 5.03 -2.23 5.80
N VAL A 768 4.54 -2.73 6.93
CA VAL A 768 4.71 -4.14 7.33
C VAL A 768 4.20 -5.04 6.21
N TYR A 769 2.94 -4.90 5.78
CA TYR A 769 2.38 -5.73 4.69
C TYR A 769 3.02 -5.53 3.30
N ALA A 770 3.62 -4.37 3.06
CA ALA A 770 4.34 -4.11 1.82
C ALA A 770 5.69 -4.85 1.77
N ARG A 771 6.27 -5.21 2.93
CA ARG A 771 7.48 -6.05 3.00
C ARG A 771 7.16 -7.44 2.46
N ARG A 772 8.02 -7.93 1.56
CA ARG A 772 7.86 -9.22 0.90
C ARG A 772 8.74 -10.26 1.56
N VAL A 773 8.12 -11.34 2.06
CA VAL A 773 8.82 -12.50 2.61
C VAL A 773 9.14 -13.47 1.47
N ARG A 774 10.42 -13.87 1.35
CA ARG A 774 10.91 -14.75 0.27
C ARG A 774 11.92 -15.81 0.73
N ASN A 775 12.37 -15.70 1.98
CA ASN A 775 13.47 -16.44 2.60
C ASN A 775 12.99 -17.69 3.38
N ILE A 776 11.73 -18.07 3.28
CA ILE A 776 11.17 -19.25 3.97
C ILE A 776 10.74 -20.37 3.03
N GLN A 777 10.63 -21.58 3.56
CA GLN A 777 10.19 -22.75 2.83
C GLN A 777 8.70 -22.68 2.50
N LEU A 778 8.39 -22.83 1.21
CA LEU A 778 7.03 -22.92 0.71
C LEU A 778 6.56 -24.39 0.70
N PRO A 779 5.24 -24.67 0.71
CA PRO A 779 4.72 -26.03 0.64
C PRO A 779 4.82 -26.61 -0.78
N THR A 780 6.05 -26.89 -1.23
CA THR A 780 6.35 -27.32 -2.61
C THR A 780 6.49 -28.82 -2.79
N ALA A 781 6.51 -29.60 -1.71
CA ALA A 781 6.74 -31.04 -1.76
C ALA A 781 5.44 -31.84 -1.72
N ALA A 782 5.50 -33.15 -2.01
CA ALA A 782 4.32 -34.02 -1.94
C ALA A 782 3.75 -34.08 -0.50
N TYR A 783 4.62 -34.01 0.50
CA TYR A 783 4.29 -33.96 1.91
C TYR A 783 4.91 -32.72 2.56
N ASN A 784 4.08 -31.87 3.16
CA ASN A 784 4.50 -30.61 3.76
C ASN A 784 4.20 -30.68 5.26
N ALA A 785 5.24 -30.85 6.06
CA ALA A 785 5.13 -31.07 7.49
C ALA A 785 4.91 -29.75 8.25
N LEU A 786 3.98 -29.79 9.20
CA LEU A 786 3.67 -28.73 10.17
C LEU A 786 3.86 -29.28 11.58
N TYR A 787 4.82 -28.73 12.31
CA TYR A 787 5.19 -29.18 13.65
C TYR A 787 4.66 -28.27 14.73
N ILE A 788 4.10 -28.82 15.81
CA ILE A 788 4.01 -28.10 17.09
C ILE A 788 5.04 -28.64 18.06
N TYR A 789 5.80 -27.72 18.67
CA TYR A 789 6.71 -27.99 19.78
C TYR A 789 6.47 -27.00 20.91
N GLY A 790 6.76 -27.38 22.15
CA GLY A 790 6.51 -26.54 23.32
C GLY A 790 5.99 -27.33 24.51
N GLN A 791 5.12 -26.72 25.32
CA GLN A 791 4.62 -27.28 26.58
C GLN A 791 3.14 -27.69 26.54
N SER A 792 2.47 -27.70 27.69
CA SER A 792 1.09 -28.17 27.90
C SER A 792 0.06 -27.57 26.93
N LEU A 793 0.08 -26.26 26.66
CA LEU A 793 -0.80 -25.66 25.63
C LEU A 793 -0.48 -26.16 24.22
N GLY A 794 0.81 -26.28 23.87
CA GLY A 794 1.24 -26.87 22.60
C GLY A 794 0.85 -28.34 22.47
N GLN A 795 0.93 -29.12 23.56
CA GLN A 795 0.53 -30.52 23.60
C GLN A 795 -1.00 -30.69 23.52
N GLY A 796 -1.76 -29.66 23.89
CA GLY A 796 -3.21 -29.70 23.96
C GLY A 796 -3.74 -30.32 25.26
N ASP A 797 -3.06 -30.11 26.39
CA ASP A 797 -3.59 -30.51 27.69
C ASP A 797 -4.98 -29.87 27.92
N GLU A 798 -5.91 -30.67 28.45
CA GLU A 798 -7.32 -30.32 28.72
C GLU A 798 -8.21 -30.05 27.49
N THR A 799 -7.69 -30.16 26.27
CA THR A 799 -8.43 -29.90 25.01
C THR A 799 -9.44 -30.99 24.63
N TRP A 800 -9.93 -31.76 25.59
CA TRP A 800 -10.98 -32.76 25.39
C TRP A 800 -12.38 -32.11 25.43
N PRO A 801 -13.37 -32.67 24.71
CA PRO A 801 -13.29 -33.86 23.87
C PRO A 801 -12.70 -33.59 22.47
N ALA A 802 -12.38 -34.66 21.73
CA ALA A 802 -11.95 -34.57 20.34
C ALA A 802 -13.12 -34.18 19.44
N LEU A 803 -12.91 -33.16 18.59
CA LEU A 803 -13.95 -32.58 17.76
C LEU A 803 -13.73 -32.86 16.25
N SER A 804 -12.48 -32.92 15.77
CA SER A 804 -12.16 -33.11 14.34
C SER A 804 -12.17 -34.59 13.94
N ARG A 805 -13.35 -35.21 13.98
CA ARG A 805 -13.50 -36.67 13.81
C ARG A 805 -13.57 -37.16 12.35
N THR A 806 -13.51 -36.24 11.38
CA THR A 806 -13.57 -36.57 9.95
C THR A 806 -12.35 -35.96 9.26
N ALA A 807 -11.60 -36.79 8.54
CA ALA A 807 -10.49 -36.32 7.73
C ALA A 807 -10.99 -35.47 6.56
N ARG A 808 -10.33 -34.33 6.32
CA ARG A 808 -10.71 -33.36 5.29
C ARG A 808 -9.46 -32.93 4.51
N LEU A 809 -9.66 -32.52 3.25
CA LEU A 809 -8.64 -31.90 2.39
C LEU A 809 -7.35 -32.73 2.18
N GLY A 810 -7.41 -34.05 2.38
CA GLY A 810 -6.24 -34.93 2.25
C GLY A 810 -5.16 -34.69 3.32
N ASN A 811 -5.48 -34.01 4.42
CA ASN A 811 -4.54 -33.80 5.52
C ASN A 811 -4.22 -35.12 6.24
N LEU A 812 -2.98 -35.23 6.70
CA LEU A 812 -2.41 -36.44 7.30
C LEU A 812 -1.79 -36.14 8.68
N MET A 813 -1.61 -37.21 9.47
CA MET A 813 -0.85 -37.23 10.72
C MET A 813 0.11 -38.42 10.74
N LEU A 814 1.15 -38.35 11.56
CA LEU A 814 2.12 -39.44 11.73
C LEU A 814 1.74 -40.32 12.93
N GLY A 815 1.26 -41.54 12.64
CA GLY A 815 0.70 -42.48 13.61
C GLY A 815 -0.80 -42.31 13.79
N GLY A 816 -1.40 -43.15 14.63
CA GLY A 816 -2.84 -43.15 14.90
C GLY A 816 -3.33 -41.95 15.72
N ASN A 817 -2.46 -41.00 16.05
CA ASN A 817 -2.73 -39.75 16.75
C ASN A 817 -1.60 -38.77 16.40
N THR A 818 -1.85 -37.45 16.47
CA THR A 818 -0.84 -36.43 16.16
C THR A 818 0.29 -36.34 17.18
N MET A 819 0.08 -36.84 18.40
CA MET A 819 1.05 -36.81 19.50
C MET A 819 1.82 -38.14 19.67
N SER A 820 2.90 -38.08 20.45
CA SER A 820 3.60 -39.28 20.95
C SER A 820 2.75 -40.04 21.98
N SER A 821 2.73 -41.36 21.88
CA SER A 821 2.10 -42.27 22.86
C SER A 821 2.92 -42.46 24.14
N ALA A 822 4.19 -42.07 24.11
CA ALA A 822 5.10 -42.11 25.24
C ALA A 822 5.46 -40.70 25.71
N ASP A 823 5.46 -40.50 27.02
CA ASP A 823 5.97 -39.29 27.67
C ASP A 823 7.46 -39.45 27.98
N ALA A 824 8.28 -39.58 26.92
CA ALA A 824 9.72 -39.82 26.99
C ALA A 824 10.48 -38.88 26.03
N GLY A 825 11.82 -38.89 26.04
CA GLY A 825 12.62 -38.10 25.09
C GLY A 825 12.49 -38.52 23.62
N THR A 826 11.87 -39.66 23.32
CA THR A 826 11.70 -40.19 21.97
C THR A 826 10.24 -40.09 21.50
N PHE A 827 10.05 -39.89 20.19
CA PHE A 827 8.72 -39.89 19.58
C PHE A 827 8.26 -41.32 19.29
N VAL A 828 7.16 -41.75 19.91
CA VAL A 828 6.56 -43.07 19.72
C VAL A 828 5.16 -42.92 19.13
N GLN A 829 4.99 -43.35 17.88
CA GLN A 829 3.68 -43.30 17.21
C GLN A 829 2.63 -44.14 17.94
N PHE A 830 1.40 -43.65 17.99
CA PHE A 830 0.26 -44.51 18.29
C PHE A 830 -0.01 -45.48 17.14
N THR A 831 -0.58 -46.65 17.44
CA THR A 831 -1.10 -47.55 16.43
C THR A 831 -2.43 -47.04 15.84
N PRO A 832 -2.67 -47.22 14.52
CA PRO A 832 -1.73 -47.74 13.51
C PRO A 832 -0.57 -46.78 13.23
N THR A 833 0.63 -47.31 12.99
CA THR A 833 1.82 -46.51 12.64
C THR A 833 1.80 -46.10 11.16
N GLY A 834 2.69 -45.18 10.76
CA GLY A 834 2.77 -44.61 9.41
C GLY A 834 1.87 -43.39 9.23
N LEU A 835 1.73 -42.92 7.99
CA LEU A 835 0.83 -41.80 7.68
C LEU A 835 -0.63 -42.24 7.74
N GLN A 836 -1.42 -41.50 8.51
CA GLN A 836 -2.85 -41.74 8.69
C GLN A 836 -3.63 -40.48 8.30
N PRO A 837 -4.90 -40.60 7.84
CA PRO A 837 -5.77 -39.45 7.67
C PRO A 837 -5.88 -38.64 8.97
N LEU A 838 -5.79 -37.31 8.88
CA LEU A 838 -5.85 -36.44 10.05
C LEU A 838 -7.24 -36.48 10.71
N VAL A 839 -7.29 -37.03 11.92
CA VAL A 839 -8.46 -36.98 12.80
C VAL A 839 -8.01 -36.73 14.24
N ALA A 840 -8.88 -36.09 15.02
CA ALA A 840 -8.71 -35.91 16.45
C ALA A 840 -9.11 -37.17 17.23
N GLN A 841 -8.40 -37.44 18.31
CA GLN A 841 -8.74 -38.50 19.26
C GLN A 841 -8.28 -38.13 20.67
N THR A 842 -9.19 -38.26 21.63
CA THR A 842 -8.89 -37.97 23.03
C THR A 842 -8.00 -39.03 23.64
N VAL A 843 -6.88 -38.60 24.21
CA VAL A 843 -5.89 -39.47 24.84
C VAL A 843 -5.38 -38.91 26.17
N ASN A 844 -4.97 -39.82 27.06
CA ASN A 844 -4.17 -39.52 28.24
C ASN A 844 -3.10 -40.60 28.42
N GLY A 845 -1.83 -40.20 28.34
CA GLY A 845 -0.75 -41.15 28.09
C GLY A 845 -1.02 -41.96 26.81
N SER A 846 -0.89 -43.29 26.89
CA SER A 846 -1.23 -44.21 25.81
C SER A 846 -2.72 -44.59 25.74
N THR A 847 -3.53 -44.17 26.73
CA THR A 847 -4.96 -44.52 26.80
C THR A 847 -5.76 -43.67 25.82
N ARG A 848 -6.67 -44.32 25.08
CA ARG A 848 -7.61 -43.68 24.14
C ARG A 848 -9.02 -43.70 24.74
N TYR A 849 -9.70 -42.57 24.66
CA TYR A 849 -11.09 -42.44 25.13
C TYR A 849 -12.05 -42.42 23.94
N ASP A 850 -13.17 -43.12 24.09
CA ASP A 850 -14.34 -42.98 23.25
C ASP A 850 -15.29 -41.91 23.85
N ALA A 851 -16.47 -41.74 23.25
CA ALA A 851 -17.44 -40.74 23.71
C ALA A 851 -17.89 -40.94 25.16
N ALA A 852 -18.07 -42.19 25.60
CA ALA A 852 -18.47 -42.50 26.97
C ALA A 852 -17.31 -42.23 27.95
N GLY A 853 -16.08 -42.56 27.54
CA GLY A 853 -14.87 -42.26 28.29
C GLY A 853 -14.64 -40.76 28.45
N GLU A 854 -14.84 -39.96 27.40
CA GLU A 854 -14.75 -38.50 27.44
C GLU A 854 -15.81 -37.89 28.37
N ALA A 855 -17.06 -38.38 28.30
CA ALA A 855 -18.14 -37.94 29.17
C ALA A 855 -17.87 -38.21 30.66
N ALA A 856 -17.06 -39.23 30.96
CA ALA A 856 -16.68 -39.61 32.32
C ALA A 856 -15.46 -38.85 32.87
N LEU A 857 -14.79 -38.01 32.06
CA LEU A 857 -13.65 -37.22 32.52
C LEU A 857 -14.12 -36.13 33.49
N ALA A 858 -13.48 -36.07 34.65
CA ALA A 858 -13.73 -35.00 35.63
C ALA A 858 -13.18 -33.65 35.15
N PRO A 859 -13.78 -32.51 35.56
CA PRO A 859 -13.19 -31.20 35.33
C PRO A 859 -11.74 -31.10 35.84
N GLY A 860 -10.86 -30.48 35.04
CA GLY A 860 -9.41 -30.37 35.30
C GLY A 860 -8.60 -31.61 34.87
N ASN A 861 -9.20 -32.54 34.14
CA ASN A 861 -8.47 -33.69 33.59
C ASN A 861 -7.58 -33.26 32.41
N GLY A 862 -6.28 -33.57 32.48
CA GLY A 862 -5.27 -33.25 31.46
C GLY A 862 -5.34 -34.05 30.15
N SER A 863 -6.45 -34.71 29.82
CA SER A 863 -6.60 -35.42 28.55
C SER A 863 -6.53 -34.46 27.37
N ARG A 864 -5.97 -34.94 26.25
CA ARG A 864 -5.73 -34.14 25.04
C ARG A 864 -6.62 -34.65 23.93
N GLY A 865 -7.54 -33.82 23.44
CA GLY A 865 -8.52 -34.19 22.43
C GLY A 865 -8.33 -33.47 21.11
N GLU A 866 -8.21 -32.15 21.17
CA GLU A 866 -8.23 -31.26 20.02
C GLU A 866 -7.04 -30.28 20.07
N PRO A 867 -5.79 -30.74 19.96
CA PRO A 867 -4.62 -29.84 19.97
C PRO A 867 -4.60 -28.91 18.76
N SER A 868 -4.01 -27.70 18.91
CA SER A 868 -4.05 -26.61 17.92
C SER A 868 -3.52 -27.00 16.54
N ASN A 869 -2.63 -28.00 16.47
CA ASN A 869 -2.03 -28.45 15.22
C ASN A 869 -3.05 -29.05 14.23
N ILE A 870 -4.18 -29.55 14.73
CA ILE A 870 -5.27 -30.06 13.90
C ILE A 870 -5.99 -28.91 13.19
N GLY A 871 -6.39 -27.88 13.95
CA GLY A 871 -7.00 -26.65 13.40
C GLY A 871 -6.05 -25.93 12.45
N TRP A 872 -4.74 -25.89 12.78
CA TRP A 872 -3.73 -25.30 11.92
C TRP A 872 -3.62 -26.02 10.57
N ALA A 873 -3.49 -27.34 10.55
CA ALA A 873 -3.38 -28.09 9.30
C ALA A 873 -4.63 -27.97 8.42
N ASN A 874 -5.84 -28.04 9.01
CA ASN A 874 -7.10 -27.87 8.29
C ASN A 874 -7.25 -26.46 7.72
N GLY A 875 -6.99 -25.43 8.53
CA GLY A 875 -7.05 -24.03 8.08
C GLY A 875 -6.00 -23.69 7.03
N ALA A 876 -4.75 -24.15 7.22
CA ALA A 876 -3.65 -23.83 6.32
C ALA A 876 -3.84 -24.50 4.96
N LYS A 877 -4.30 -25.76 4.94
CA LYS A 877 -4.62 -26.47 3.70
C LYS A 877 -5.80 -25.82 2.96
N ALA A 878 -6.84 -25.40 3.68
CA ALA A 878 -7.97 -24.70 3.07
C ALA A 878 -7.51 -23.40 2.37
N ARG A 879 -6.76 -22.55 3.08
CA ARG A 879 -6.23 -21.29 2.52
C ARG A 879 -5.25 -21.50 1.38
N PHE A 880 -4.44 -22.56 1.43
CA PHE A 880 -3.56 -22.93 0.32
C PHE A 880 -4.35 -23.36 -0.92
N ASN A 881 -5.39 -24.17 -0.75
CA ASN A 881 -6.26 -24.58 -1.84
C ASN A 881 -7.02 -23.37 -2.44
N ASP A 882 -7.48 -22.43 -1.60
CA ASP A 882 -8.11 -21.18 -2.05
C ASP A 882 -7.14 -20.32 -2.87
N TYR A 883 -5.89 -20.18 -2.42
CA TYR A 883 -4.85 -19.45 -3.13
C TYR A 883 -4.54 -20.05 -4.50
N LEU A 884 -4.58 -21.38 -4.62
CA LEU A 884 -4.40 -22.09 -5.88
C LEU A 884 -5.68 -22.17 -6.73
N VAL A 885 -6.83 -21.74 -6.20
CA VAL A 885 -8.14 -21.80 -6.87
C VAL A 885 -8.52 -23.25 -7.23
N VAL A 886 -8.29 -24.19 -6.30
CA VAL A 886 -8.64 -25.60 -6.46
C VAL A 886 -9.44 -26.11 -5.26
N SER A 887 -10.30 -27.11 -5.47
CA SER A 887 -11.08 -27.71 -4.38
C SER A 887 -10.21 -28.50 -3.40
N ASN A 888 -9.17 -29.18 -3.92
CA ASN A 888 -8.14 -29.83 -3.13
C ASN A 888 -6.88 -30.13 -3.95
N ALA A 889 -5.73 -29.56 -3.59
CA ALA A 889 -4.46 -29.91 -4.20
C ALA A 889 -3.95 -31.26 -3.68
N THR A 890 -4.24 -32.36 -4.40
CA THR A 890 -3.92 -33.74 -3.97
C THR A 890 -2.44 -34.11 -4.09
N ASP A 891 -1.64 -33.28 -4.76
CA ASP A 891 -0.20 -33.43 -4.96
C ASP A 891 0.63 -32.67 -3.91
N ARG A 892 -0.03 -31.99 -2.95
CA ARG A 892 0.59 -31.21 -1.86
C ARG A 892 -0.13 -31.51 -0.54
N ASN A 893 0.14 -32.67 0.06
CA ASN A 893 -0.47 -33.07 1.31
C ASN A 893 0.17 -32.35 2.49
N PHE A 894 -0.62 -32.03 3.51
CA PHE A 894 -0.12 -31.44 4.76
C PHE A 894 -0.08 -32.54 5.82
N VAL A 895 1.05 -32.68 6.50
CA VAL A 895 1.26 -33.66 7.56
C VAL A 895 1.48 -32.92 8.87
N THR A 896 0.65 -33.16 9.89
CA THR A 896 0.83 -32.50 11.18
C THR A 896 1.33 -33.45 12.26
N ILE A 897 2.29 -32.97 13.07
CA ILE A 897 2.96 -33.75 14.11
C ILE A 897 3.14 -32.86 15.35
N ASN A 898 2.77 -33.38 16.51
CA ASN A 898 2.89 -32.68 17.79
C ASN A 898 3.93 -33.38 18.67
N VAL A 899 5.02 -32.66 18.96
CA VAL A 899 6.20 -33.16 19.69
C VAL A 899 6.38 -32.46 21.04
N SER A 900 5.36 -31.74 21.50
CA SER A 900 5.37 -30.98 22.76
C SER A 900 5.52 -31.88 23.99
N LYS A 901 5.93 -31.26 25.11
CA LYS A 901 6.06 -31.90 26.42
C LYS A 901 5.40 -31.04 27.50
N SER A 902 4.29 -31.53 28.04
CA SER A 902 3.59 -30.89 29.15
C SER A 902 4.53 -30.64 30.33
N GLY A 903 4.38 -29.44 30.91
CA GLY A 903 5.11 -29.01 32.08
C GLY A 903 6.60 -28.73 31.85
N ALA A 904 7.07 -28.58 30.61
CA ALA A 904 8.48 -28.29 30.35
C ALA A 904 8.81 -26.78 30.34
N THR A 905 9.98 -26.42 30.87
CA THR A 905 10.62 -25.11 30.64
C THR A 905 11.29 -25.08 29.27
N ILE A 906 11.68 -23.89 28.79
CA ILE A 906 12.48 -23.79 27.58
C ILE A 906 13.83 -24.51 27.71
N GLY A 907 14.43 -24.50 28.91
CA GLY A 907 15.72 -25.16 29.17
C GLY A 907 15.66 -26.69 29.08
N GLU A 908 14.54 -27.31 29.42
CA GLU A 908 14.31 -28.75 29.25
C GLU A 908 14.05 -29.14 27.79
N LEU A 909 13.57 -28.19 26.98
CA LEU A 909 13.23 -28.42 25.58
C LEU A 909 14.40 -28.22 24.61
N GLU A 910 15.50 -27.60 25.05
CA GLU A 910 16.67 -27.32 24.23
C GLU A 910 17.25 -28.60 23.59
N LYS A 911 17.90 -28.44 22.43
CA LYS A 911 18.61 -29.53 21.75
C LYS A 911 19.67 -30.20 22.63
N THR A 912 20.37 -29.37 23.41
CA THR A 912 21.22 -29.80 24.52
C THR A 912 20.62 -29.18 25.78
N PRO A 913 19.76 -29.92 26.52
CA PRO A 913 19.03 -29.35 27.64
C PRO A 913 19.97 -28.74 28.69
N SER A 914 19.75 -27.48 29.05
CA SER A 914 20.42 -26.89 30.21
C SER A 914 19.74 -27.27 31.53
N GLU A 915 18.52 -27.82 31.45
CA GLU A 915 17.67 -28.19 32.58
C GLU A 915 17.13 -29.61 32.38
N GLY A 916 16.89 -30.31 33.49
CA GLY A 916 16.43 -31.69 33.47
C GLY A 916 17.50 -32.67 32.94
N GLY A 917 17.10 -33.94 32.80
CA GLY A 917 17.99 -35.02 32.32
C GLY A 917 17.53 -35.70 31.03
N THR A 918 16.35 -35.34 30.51
CA THR A 918 15.75 -35.96 29.33
C THR A 918 15.84 -35.00 28.14
N VAL A 919 16.36 -35.49 27.00
CA VAL A 919 16.46 -34.69 25.77
C VAL A 919 15.14 -34.76 24.99
N TYR A 920 14.16 -33.93 25.35
CA TYR A 920 12.84 -33.93 24.69
C TYR A 920 12.89 -33.46 23.23
N TYR A 921 13.90 -32.69 22.85
CA TYR A 921 14.16 -32.28 21.47
C TYR A 921 14.29 -33.47 20.51
N ASN A 922 14.70 -34.64 21.00
CA ASN A 922 14.77 -35.87 20.21
C ASN A 922 13.39 -36.37 19.72
N LYS A 923 12.29 -35.88 20.28
CA LYS A 923 10.96 -36.12 19.71
C LYS A 923 10.85 -35.49 18.33
N TYR A 924 11.31 -34.25 18.16
CA TYR A 924 11.25 -33.51 16.89
C TYR A 924 12.13 -34.17 15.81
N THR A 925 13.40 -34.43 16.12
CA THR A 925 14.30 -35.08 15.16
C THR A 925 13.88 -36.51 14.87
N GLY A 926 13.46 -37.26 15.90
CA GLY A 926 12.99 -38.64 15.76
C GLY A 926 11.71 -38.77 14.92
N SER A 927 10.72 -37.90 15.12
CA SER A 927 9.51 -37.89 14.29
C SER A 927 9.80 -37.47 12.86
N LEU A 928 10.74 -36.54 12.65
CA LEU A 928 11.15 -36.12 11.31
C LEU A 928 11.84 -37.27 10.56
N THR A 929 12.72 -38.01 11.23
CA THR A 929 13.31 -39.24 10.67
C THR A 929 12.24 -40.29 10.33
N GLN A 930 11.27 -40.51 11.22
CA GLN A 930 10.18 -41.46 10.98
C GLN A 930 9.30 -41.04 9.80
N LEU A 931 8.99 -39.75 9.66
CA LEU A 931 8.28 -39.21 8.50
C LEU A 931 9.07 -39.43 7.21
N ILE A 932 10.35 -39.07 7.22
CA ILE A 932 11.27 -39.28 6.08
C ILE A 932 11.35 -40.76 5.70
N THR A 933 11.35 -41.67 6.68
CA THR A 933 11.33 -43.12 6.40
C THR A 933 10.01 -43.55 5.77
N ALA A 934 8.89 -42.94 6.16
CA ALA A 934 7.59 -43.27 5.61
C ALA A 934 7.38 -42.81 4.15
N VAL A 935 7.99 -41.68 3.74
CA VAL A 935 7.73 -41.09 2.41
C VAL A 935 8.95 -40.83 1.53
N GLY A 936 10.16 -40.93 2.07
CA GLY A 936 11.41 -40.56 1.41
C GLY A 936 11.77 -39.07 1.59
N ALA A 937 13.05 -38.76 1.81
CA ALA A 937 13.50 -37.40 2.10
C ALA A 937 13.20 -36.38 0.99
N SER A 938 13.30 -36.79 -0.28
CA SER A 938 13.07 -35.92 -1.44
C SER A 938 11.60 -35.55 -1.68
N THR A 939 10.66 -36.16 -0.95
CA THR A 939 9.22 -35.93 -1.11
C THR A 939 8.61 -35.12 0.02
N VAL A 940 9.42 -34.74 1.01
CA VAL A 940 8.98 -34.01 2.22
C VAL A 940 9.72 -32.69 2.39
N THR A 941 8.98 -31.66 2.81
CA THR A 941 9.53 -30.42 3.37
C THR A 941 8.89 -30.13 4.71
N VAL A 942 9.56 -29.36 5.56
CA VAL A 942 8.97 -28.73 6.74
C VAL A 942 8.59 -27.30 6.35
N ALA A 943 7.29 -27.04 6.27
CA ALA A 943 6.75 -25.76 5.79
C ALA A 943 6.42 -24.80 6.95
N GLY A 944 6.35 -25.30 8.18
CA GLY A 944 6.15 -24.47 9.36
C GLY A 944 6.41 -25.23 10.67
N ILE A 945 6.86 -24.49 11.66
CA ILE A 945 7.00 -24.95 13.04
C ILE A 945 6.28 -23.94 13.91
N SER A 946 5.36 -24.38 14.77
CA SER A 946 4.80 -23.53 15.81
C SER A 946 5.40 -23.88 17.16
N TYR A 947 5.90 -22.87 17.85
CA TYR A 947 6.48 -22.99 19.18
C TYR A 947 5.54 -22.39 20.22
N MET A 948 5.00 -23.25 21.07
CA MET A 948 3.99 -22.92 22.09
C MET A 948 4.50 -23.25 23.49
N GLN A 949 5.36 -22.37 24.02
CA GLN A 949 5.89 -22.47 25.36
C GLN A 949 6.14 -21.08 25.97
N GLY A 950 6.10 -21.02 27.31
CA GLY A 950 6.54 -19.90 28.13
C GLY A 950 5.85 -19.83 29.48
N GLU A 951 4.72 -20.53 29.67
CA GLU A 951 4.00 -20.55 30.93
C GLU A 951 4.85 -21.08 32.08
N HIS A 952 5.61 -22.16 31.90
CA HIS A 952 6.39 -22.71 33.02
C HIS A 952 7.53 -21.78 33.43
N ASP A 953 8.13 -21.08 32.47
CA ASP A 953 9.23 -20.13 32.71
C ASP A 953 8.81 -18.91 33.54
N TYR A 954 7.52 -18.68 33.70
CA TYR A 954 6.95 -17.68 34.61
C TYR A 954 6.86 -18.15 36.08
N PHE A 955 6.99 -19.44 36.39
CA PHE A 955 6.81 -19.97 37.75
C PHE A 955 8.10 -20.53 38.34
N GLN A 956 8.21 -20.40 39.66
CA GLN A 956 9.11 -21.19 40.47
C GLN A 956 8.37 -22.46 40.92
N ALA A 957 8.42 -23.53 40.11
CA ALA A 957 7.86 -24.81 40.55
C ALA A 957 8.77 -25.48 41.60
N SER A 958 8.18 -25.98 42.68
CA SER A 958 8.89 -26.76 43.70
C SER A 958 9.48 -28.04 43.08
N GLY A 959 10.79 -28.25 43.23
CA GLY A 959 11.47 -29.48 42.81
C GLY A 959 12.31 -29.39 41.53
N HIS A 960 12.28 -28.28 40.80
CA HIS A 960 13.18 -28.03 39.66
C HIS A 960 14.31 -27.07 40.05
N ALA A 961 15.55 -27.50 39.85
CA ALA A 961 16.75 -26.78 40.26
C ALA A 961 17.23 -25.76 39.19
N SER A 962 16.38 -24.81 38.79
CA SER A 962 16.72 -23.42 38.38
C SER A 962 15.49 -22.73 37.77
N LEU A 963 14.83 -21.83 38.49
CA LEU A 963 14.88 -20.35 38.34
C LEU A 963 13.88 -19.78 37.30
N ASN A 964 12.95 -18.94 37.79
CA ASN A 964 12.32 -17.86 37.03
C ASN A 964 13.39 -17.24 36.10
N ILE A 965 13.19 -17.30 34.79
CA ILE A 965 14.20 -16.86 33.82
C ILE A 965 14.09 -15.36 33.56
N THR A 966 15.21 -14.68 33.32
CA THR A 966 15.16 -13.26 32.93
C THR A 966 14.71 -13.10 31.48
N TYR A 967 14.23 -11.92 31.12
CA TYR A 967 13.88 -11.57 29.72
C TYR A 967 15.00 -11.95 28.74
N ALA A 968 16.25 -11.60 29.06
CA ALA A 968 17.39 -11.80 28.17
C ALA A 968 17.73 -13.29 28.01
N ALA A 969 17.67 -14.05 29.11
CA ALA A 969 17.93 -15.48 29.08
C ALA A 969 16.85 -16.24 28.29
N TYR A 970 15.57 -15.91 28.49
CA TYR A 970 14.48 -16.53 27.72
C TYR A 970 14.59 -16.21 26.22
N LYS A 971 14.80 -14.93 25.87
CA LYS A 971 14.98 -14.50 24.48
C LYS A 971 16.16 -15.21 23.80
N GLY A 972 17.29 -15.36 24.50
CA GLY A 972 18.47 -16.06 23.99
C GLY A 972 18.21 -17.55 23.72
N LYS A 973 17.51 -18.22 24.64
CA LYS A 973 17.12 -19.62 24.47
C LYS A 973 16.10 -19.80 23.34
N LEU A 974 15.10 -18.93 23.24
CA LEU A 974 14.11 -18.97 22.15
C LEU A 974 14.74 -18.74 20.77
N THR A 975 15.68 -17.80 20.68
CA THR A 975 16.45 -17.56 19.45
C THR A 975 17.23 -18.81 19.03
N THR A 976 17.91 -19.44 19.99
CA THR A 976 18.67 -20.68 19.78
C THR A 976 17.75 -21.85 19.40
N MET A 977 16.57 -21.96 20.02
CA MET A 977 15.56 -22.96 19.71
C MET A 977 15.12 -22.88 18.25
N ALA A 978 14.72 -21.69 17.79
CA ALA A 978 14.27 -21.48 16.42
C ALA A 978 15.37 -21.85 15.40
N ALA A 979 16.59 -21.35 15.61
CA ALA A 979 17.73 -21.65 14.75
C ALA A 979 18.03 -23.16 14.68
N ASN A 980 18.03 -23.86 15.82
CA ASN A 980 18.27 -25.30 15.87
C ASN A 980 17.20 -26.08 15.10
N MET A 981 15.91 -25.79 15.34
CA MET A 981 14.82 -26.54 14.72
C MET A 981 14.76 -26.32 13.20
N GLN A 982 15.00 -25.09 12.75
CA GLN A 982 15.06 -24.75 11.34
C GLN A 982 16.27 -25.41 10.65
N ALA A 983 17.45 -25.35 11.28
CA ALA A 983 18.65 -25.98 10.75
C ALA A 983 18.51 -27.50 10.64
N ASP A 984 17.94 -28.16 11.66
CA ASP A 984 17.72 -29.61 11.64
C ASP A 984 16.67 -30.03 10.60
N ALA A 985 15.63 -29.22 10.37
CA ALA A 985 14.68 -29.44 9.26
C ALA A 985 15.38 -29.40 7.90
N MET A 986 16.22 -28.37 7.69
CA MET A 986 16.98 -28.20 6.45
C MET A 986 17.96 -29.34 6.23
N ALA A 987 18.69 -29.75 7.27
CA ALA A 987 19.63 -30.85 7.21
C ALA A 987 18.94 -32.20 6.90
N ALA A 988 17.78 -32.46 7.50
CA ALA A 988 17.10 -33.74 7.34
C ALA A 988 16.35 -33.89 6.00
N THR A 989 15.80 -32.80 5.46
CA THR A 989 14.97 -32.83 4.23
C THR A 989 15.73 -32.40 2.98
N GLY A 990 16.86 -31.69 3.13
CA GLY A 990 17.58 -31.07 2.02
C GLY A 990 16.94 -29.79 1.48
N GLN A 991 15.90 -29.27 2.14
CA GLN A 991 15.29 -28.00 1.76
C GLN A 991 16.27 -26.83 1.98
N THR A 992 16.28 -25.86 1.05
CA THR A 992 17.26 -24.76 1.03
C THR A 992 16.82 -23.52 1.80
N LYS A 993 15.56 -23.47 2.24
CA LYS A 993 15.00 -22.36 3.02
C LYS A 993 14.50 -22.87 4.38
N PRO A 994 14.65 -22.08 5.46
CA PRO A 994 14.12 -22.44 6.76
C PRO A 994 12.58 -22.51 6.75
N PRO A 995 11.97 -23.40 7.55
CA PRO A 995 10.54 -23.33 7.84
C PRO A 995 10.16 -22.01 8.53
N ALA A 996 8.95 -21.52 8.29
CA ALA A 996 8.42 -20.39 9.07
C ALA A 996 8.23 -20.79 10.53
N PHE A 997 8.74 -19.98 11.47
CA PHE A 997 8.67 -20.25 12.90
C PHE A 997 7.58 -19.40 13.57
N MET A 998 6.45 -20.02 13.90
CA MET A 998 5.25 -19.35 14.41
C MET A 998 5.21 -19.42 15.94
N ILE A 999 5.32 -18.29 16.61
CA ILE A 999 5.18 -18.23 18.07
C ILE A 999 3.84 -17.59 18.46
N TYR A 1000 3.48 -17.74 19.72
CA TYR A 1000 2.40 -17.01 20.38
C TYR A 1000 2.97 -16.22 21.55
N GLN A 1001 2.15 -15.35 22.14
CA GLN A 1001 2.52 -14.71 23.39
C GLN A 1001 1.86 -15.42 24.57
N THR A 1002 2.70 -15.83 25.52
CA THR A 1002 2.29 -16.36 26.82
C THR A 1002 1.43 -15.31 27.53
N GLY A 1003 0.24 -15.72 27.96
CA GLY A 1003 -0.80 -14.80 28.45
C GLY A 1003 -1.69 -15.44 29.52
N GLY A 1004 -2.77 -14.75 29.87
CA GLY A 1004 -3.78 -15.25 30.80
C GLY A 1004 -3.26 -15.45 32.23
N SER A 1005 -3.80 -16.44 32.94
CA SER A 1005 -3.46 -16.71 34.35
C SER A 1005 -1.96 -16.99 34.61
N TYR A 1006 -1.20 -17.30 33.56
CA TYR A 1006 0.23 -17.59 33.63
C TYR A 1006 1.13 -16.36 33.56
N THR A 1007 0.63 -15.20 33.11
CA THR A 1007 1.43 -13.97 33.01
C THR A 1007 1.99 -13.56 34.37
N ARG A 1008 3.25 -13.12 34.41
CA ARG A 1008 3.87 -12.50 35.60
C ARG A 1008 4.43 -11.13 35.32
N ASP A 1009 4.19 -10.22 36.25
CA ASP A 1009 4.66 -8.84 36.14
C ASP A 1009 6.15 -8.70 36.38
N VAL A 1010 6.71 -9.50 37.30
CA VAL A 1010 8.11 -9.46 37.71
C VAL A 1010 8.84 -10.76 37.36
N ASP A 1011 10.14 -10.67 37.11
CA ASP A 1011 11.02 -11.83 36.91
C ASP A 1011 11.58 -12.39 38.24
N SER A 1012 12.50 -13.37 38.15
CA SER A 1012 13.23 -13.96 39.30
C SER A 1012 13.88 -12.94 40.21
N ASN A 1013 14.40 -11.88 39.61
CA ASN A 1013 15.18 -10.87 40.29
C ASN A 1013 14.27 -9.74 40.81
N GLY A 1014 12.95 -9.90 40.71
CA GLY A 1014 11.97 -8.88 41.07
C GLY A 1014 11.89 -7.74 40.05
N VAL A 1015 12.45 -7.90 38.85
CA VAL A 1015 12.44 -6.85 37.81
C VAL A 1015 11.08 -6.83 37.12
N PRO A 1016 10.32 -5.72 37.17
CA PRO A 1016 9.04 -5.58 36.49
C PRO A 1016 9.24 -5.49 34.97
N GLY A 1017 8.54 -6.32 34.19
CA GLY A 1017 8.78 -6.37 32.74
C GLY A 1017 7.96 -7.32 31.88
N LEU A 1018 7.03 -8.13 32.43
CA LEU A 1018 6.35 -9.19 31.65
C LEU A 1018 7.36 -10.07 30.87
N HIS A 1019 8.43 -10.47 31.55
CA HIS A 1019 9.70 -10.88 30.94
C HIS A 1019 9.60 -11.94 29.83
N VAL A 1020 8.79 -12.99 29.97
CA VAL A 1020 8.60 -14.01 28.92
C VAL A 1020 7.83 -13.46 27.72
N GLY A 1021 6.65 -12.89 27.94
CA GLY A 1021 5.79 -12.35 26.87
C GLY A 1021 6.44 -11.22 26.07
N MET A 1022 7.21 -10.35 26.72
CA MET A 1022 8.01 -9.31 26.04
C MET A 1022 9.19 -9.91 25.29
N ALA A 1023 9.86 -10.94 25.84
CA ALA A 1023 10.94 -11.64 25.14
C ALA A 1023 10.46 -12.34 23.87
N GLN A 1024 9.26 -12.93 23.90
CA GLN A 1024 8.61 -13.51 22.71
C GLN A 1024 8.33 -12.44 21.66
N LEU A 1025 7.74 -11.30 22.06
CA LEU A 1025 7.42 -10.21 21.15
C LEU A 1025 8.69 -9.69 20.46
N ASP A 1026 9.70 -9.34 21.25
CA ASP A 1026 10.94 -8.77 20.73
C ASP A 1026 11.77 -9.77 19.94
N PHE A 1027 11.67 -11.08 20.21
CA PHE A 1027 12.25 -12.12 19.37
C PHE A 1027 11.58 -12.12 17.98
N SER A 1028 10.24 -12.07 17.93
CA SER A 1028 9.52 -12.07 16.64
C SER A 1028 9.78 -10.81 15.82
N LEU A 1029 9.85 -9.63 16.44
CA LEU A 1029 10.11 -8.37 15.72
C LEU A 1029 11.55 -8.27 15.20
N ALA A 1030 12.50 -8.92 15.87
CA ALA A 1030 13.90 -8.96 15.46
C ALA A 1030 14.20 -10.05 14.40
N SER A 1031 13.26 -10.95 14.13
CA SER A 1031 13.47 -12.08 13.22
C SER A 1031 12.93 -11.80 11.82
N ASP A 1032 13.58 -12.38 10.81
CA ASP A 1032 13.13 -12.42 9.42
C ASP A 1032 12.52 -13.79 9.03
N THR A 1033 12.46 -14.74 9.98
CA THR A 1033 11.97 -16.10 9.79
C THR A 1033 11.03 -16.59 10.90
N ALA A 1034 10.76 -15.75 11.90
CA ALA A 1034 9.85 -16.04 13.01
C ALA A 1034 8.80 -14.94 13.19
N TRP A 1035 7.56 -15.33 13.45
CA TRP A 1035 6.42 -14.41 13.55
C TRP A 1035 5.52 -14.75 14.73
N MET A 1036 5.06 -13.72 15.44
CA MET A 1036 4.09 -13.86 16.53
C MET A 1036 2.66 -13.82 15.99
N VAL A 1037 1.90 -14.88 16.27
CA VAL A 1037 0.52 -15.07 15.83
C VAL A 1037 -0.45 -14.17 16.62
N GLY A 1038 -0.22 -14.03 17.93
CA GLY A 1038 -1.07 -13.28 18.85
C GLY A 1038 -0.97 -13.81 20.29
N PRO A 1039 -1.75 -13.24 21.23
CA PRO A 1039 -1.77 -13.68 22.62
C PRO A 1039 -2.61 -14.94 22.85
N ALA A 1040 -2.35 -15.66 23.94
CA ALA A 1040 -3.12 -16.84 24.36
C ALA A 1040 -4.50 -16.52 24.95
N TYR A 1041 -4.70 -15.33 25.51
CA TYR A 1041 -5.85 -15.05 26.38
C TYR A 1041 -7.25 -14.89 25.74
N PRO A 1042 -7.45 -14.70 24.41
CA PRO A 1042 -8.78 -14.37 23.91
C PRO A 1042 -9.69 -15.57 23.62
N TYR A 1043 -9.19 -16.80 23.75
CA TYR A 1043 -9.90 -18.03 23.36
C TYR A 1043 -10.56 -18.75 24.54
N THR A 1044 -11.49 -19.65 24.26
CA THR A 1044 -12.15 -20.50 25.26
C THR A 1044 -11.19 -21.44 25.97
N ASP A 1045 -11.37 -21.58 27.27
CA ASP A 1045 -10.42 -22.19 28.18
C ASP A 1045 -11.10 -22.91 29.36
N LYS A 1046 -10.29 -23.63 30.15
CA LYS A 1046 -10.69 -24.34 31.36
C LYS A 1046 -9.94 -23.81 32.60
N GLY A 1047 -9.68 -22.50 32.65
CA GLY A 1047 -8.98 -21.85 33.77
C GLY A 1047 -7.47 -21.67 33.57
N GLY A 1048 -7.03 -21.59 32.32
CA GLY A 1048 -5.63 -21.44 31.92
C GLY A 1048 -5.28 -22.25 30.68
N HIS A 1049 -5.67 -23.53 30.62
CA HIS A 1049 -5.52 -24.35 29.40
C HIS A 1049 -6.70 -24.16 28.46
N PHE A 1050 -6.45 -24.18 27.15
CA PHE A 1050 -7.52 -24.11 26.16
C PHE A 1050 -8.51 -25.27 26.32
N ASP A 1051 -9.80 -24.98 26.11
CA ASP A 1051 -10.75 -26.04 25.84
C ASP A 1051 -10.59 -26.53 24.39
N SER A 1052 -11.36 -27.55 24.01
CA SER A 1052 -11.30 -28.11 22.66
C SER A 1052 -11.61 -27.06 21.56
N ASN A 1053 -12.49 -26.09 21.81
CA ASN A 1053 -12.81 -25.04 20.84
C ASN A 1053 -11.72 -23.99 20.77
N GLY A 1054 -11.16 -23.57 21.91
CA GLY A 1054 -10.16 -22.51 21.98
C GLY A 1054 -8.84 -22.95 21.35
N SER A 1055 -8.47 -24.21 21.56
CA SER A 1055 -7.30 -24.82 20.92
C SER A 1055 -7.47 -24.90 19.40
N ARG A 1056 -8.63 -25.36 18.92
CA ARG A 1056 -8.94 -25.38 17.49
C ARG A 1056 -8.96 -23.98 16.89
N TRP A 1057 -9.58 -23.02 17.58
CA TRP A 1057 -9.66 -21.62 17.18
C TRP A 1057 -8.26 -21.02 17.05
N PHE A 1058 -7.41 -21.21 18.05
CA PHE A 1058 -6.03 -20.76 17.98
C PHE A 1058 -5.26 -21.44 16.82
N GLY A 1059 -5.50 -22.73 16.56
CA GLY A 1059 -4.99 -23.42 15.38
C GLY A 1059 -5.33 -22.72 14.05
N HIS A 1060 -6.58 -22.28 13.89
CA HIS A 1060 -7.00 -21.50 12.71
C HIS A 1060 -6.39 -20.09 12.68
N GLN A 1061 -6.11 -19.49 13.83
CA GLN A 1061 -5.36 -18.23 13.90
C GLN A 1061 -3.91 -18.42 13.42
N ILE A 1062 -3.24 -19.50 13.83
CA ILE A 1062 -1.92 -19.87 13.30
C ILE A 1062 -2.00 -20.04 11.78
N ALA A 1063 -3.01 -20.75 11.28
CA ALA A 1063 -3.20 -20.95 9.84
C ALA A 1063 -3.34 -19.64 9.06
N LYS A 1064 -4.09 -18.67 9.59
CA LYS A 1064 -4.26 -17.35 8.96
C LYS A 1064 -2.94 -16.59 8.87
N VAL A 1065 -2.19 -16.51 9.97
CA VAL A 1065 -0.91 -15.78 9.97
C VAL A 1065 0.12 -16.51 9.11
N TRP A 1066 0.22 -17.83 9.25
CA TRP A 1066 1.10 -18.66 8.42
C TRP A 1066 0.78 -18.52 6.93
N SER A 1067 -0.49 -18.46 6.52
CA SER A 1067 -0.81 -18.29 5.09
C SER A 1067 -0.41 -16.92 4.55
N GLN A 1068 -0.57 -15.85 5.34
CA GLN A 1068 -0.13 -14.51 4.91
C GLN A 1068 1.39 -14.47 4.68
N VAL A 1069 2.15 -15.08 5.59
CA VAL A 1069 3.61 -15.12 5.51
C VAL A 1069 4.09 -16.07 4.42
N VAL A 1070 3.64 -17.33 4.45
CA VAL A 1070 4.18 -18.41 3.63
C VAL A 1070 3.55 -18.45 2.24
N ILE A 1071 2.23 -18.29 2.13
CA ILE A 1071 1.55 -18.44 0.83
C ILE A 1071 1.52 -17.12 0.07
N GLU A 1072 1.16 -16.04 0.75
CA GLU A 1072 0.97 -14.73 0.12
C GLU A 1072 2.26 -13.89 0.08
N GLY A 1073 3.30 -14.31 0.80
CA GLY A 1073 4.59 -13.61 0.87
C GLY A 1073 4.49 -12.22 1.48
N ARG A 1074 3.46 -11.98 2.31
CA ARG A 1074 3.25 -10.73 3.06
C ARG A 1074 3.85 -10.88 4.44
N ASP A 1075 4.61 -9.88 4.87
CA ASP A 1075 5.13 -9.88 6.21
C ASP A 1075 4.05 -9.59 7.26
N TRP A 1076 4.34 -9.91 8.53
CA TRP A 1076 3.38 -9.88 9.62
C TRP A 1076 3.97 -9.31 10.92
N GLU A 1077 3.17 -8.50 11.62
CA GLU A 1077 3.38 -8.16 13.02
C GLU A 1077 2.04 -8.25 13.75
N PRO A 1078 2.00 -8.72 15.01
CA PRO A 1078 0.75 -8.83 15.77
C PRO A 1078 0.23 -7.43 16.16
N LEU A 1079 -1.06 -7.33 16.50
CA LEU A 1079 -1.64 -6.11 17.06
C LEU A 1079 -0.89 -5.70 18.34
N ARG A 1080 -0.18 -4.56 18.30
CA ARG A 1080 0.74 -4.14 19.37
C ARG A 1080 0.94 -2.63 19.43
N PRO A 1081 1.34 -2.07 20.58
CA PRO A 1081 1.70 -0.65 20.67
C PRO A 1081 3.01 -0.36 19.93
N ILE A 1082 3.09 0.82 19.31
CA ILE A 1082 4.27 1.34 18.60
C ILE A 1082 4.71 2.72 19.12
N LYS A 1083 3.89 3.37 19.96
CA LYS A 1083 4.25 4.59 20.70
C LYS A 1083 3.34 4.83 21.89
N VAL A 1084 3.92 5.34 22.98
CA VAL A 1084 3.21 5.82 24.18
C VAL A 1084 3.70 7.21 24.51
N TRP A 1085 2.79 8.16 24.73
CA TRP A 1085 3.17 9.51 25.14
C TRP A 1085 2.14 10.10 26.09
N GLN A 1086 2.57 11.11 26.85
CA GLN A 1086 1.71 11.86 27.75
C GLN A 1086 1.45 13.25 27.19
N GLU A 1087 0.23 13.73 27.42
CA GLU A 1087 -0.20 15.09 27.12
C GLU A 1087 -0.79 15.71 28.40
N GLY A 1088 -0.29 16.89 28.77
CA GLY A 1088 -0.61 17.49 30.05
C GLY A 1088 -0.17 16.60 31.23
N THR A 1089 -0.87 16.72 32.35
CA THR A 1089 -0.50 16.01 33.59
C THR A 1089 -1.23 14.68 33.75
N SER A 1090 -2.36 14.46 33.06
CA SER A 1090 -3.27 13.34 33.36
C SER A 1090 -3.79 12.57 32.14
N THR A 1091 -3.21 12.75 30.96
CA THR A 1091 -3.65 12.05 29.74
C THR A 1091 -2.48 11.33 29.09
N ILE A 1092 -2.64 10.03 28.86
CA ILE A 1092 -1.66 9.19 28.18
C ILE A 1092 -2.31 8.59 26.93
N TYR A 1093 -1.58 8.57 25.83
CA TYR A 1093 -2.01 7.95 24.59
C TYR A 1093 -1.14 6.76 24.24
N VAL A 1094 -1.77 5.72 23.68
CA VAL A 1094 -1.12 4.52 23.17
C VAL A 1094 -1.52 4.36 21.70
N ALA A 1095 -0.53 4.48 20.81
CA ALA A 1095 -0.67 4.24 19.38
C ALA A 1095 -0.31 2.79 19.05
N TYR A 1096 -1.11 2.15 18.19
CA TYR A 1096 -0.95 0.75 17.79
C TYR A 1096 -0.53 0.61 16.32
N HIS A 1097 0.25 -0.44 16.04
CA HIS A 1097 0.23 -1.09 14.73
C HIS A 1097 -1.05 -1.94 14.66
N VAL A 1098 -1.92 -1.67 13.69
CA VAL A 1098 -3.23 -2.33 13.56
C VAL A 1098 -3.30 -3.11 12.24
N PRO A 1099 -3.14 -4.45 12.28
CA PRO A 1099 -3.24 -5.33 11.12
C PRO A 1099 -4.45 -5.04 10.21
N CYS A 1100 -5.66 -5.04 10.77
CA CYS A 1100 -6.89 -4.70 10.07
C CYS A 1100 -7.72 -3.71 10.89
N GLY A 1101 -7.58 -2.41 10.61
CA GLY A 1101 -8.31 -1.37 11.34
C GLY A 1101 -9.83 -1.38 11.09
N PRO A 1102 -10.61 -0.72 11.96
CA PRO A 1102 -10.18 0.00 13.17
C PRO A 1102 -9.98 -0.90 14.40
N LEU A 1103 -9.39 -0.34 15.46
CA LEU A 1103 -9.41 -0.91 16.81
C LEU A 1103 -10.84 -1.04 17.34
N VAL A 1104 -11.07 -2.09 18.15
CA VAL A 1104 -12.33 -2.33 18.85
C VAL A 1104 -12.03 -2.85 20.26
N PHE A 1105 -12.82 -2.42 21.23
CA PHE A 1105 -12.87 -3.06 22.54
C PHE A 1105 -13.85 -4.22 22.52
N ASP A 1106 -13.39 -5.40 22.90
CA ASP A 1106 -14.19 -6.63 22.92
C ASP A 1106 -13.76 -7.53 24.09
N GLU A 1107 -14.62 -8.46 24.49
CA GLU A 1107 -14.37 -9.35 25.64
C GLU A 1107 -13.68 -10.65 25.21
N PRO A 1108 -12.64 -11.11 25.93
CA PRO A 1108 -12.04 -12.42 25.68
C PRO A 1108 -13.06 -13.53 26.00
N GLN A 1109 -13.01 -14.63 25.25
CA GLN A 1109 -14.03 -15.68 25.32
C GLN A 1109 -13.72 -16.72 26.38
N LEU A 1110 -13.53 -16.33 27.64
CA LEU A 1110 -13.13 -17.24 28.72
C LEU A 1110 -14.31 -18.09 29.21
N SER A 1111 -14.21 -19.41 29.06
CA SER A 1111 -15.20 -20.37 29.54
C SER A 1111 -14.91 -20.89 30.96
N GLY A 1112 -13.74 -20.61 31.54
CA GLY A 1112 -13.35 -21.07 32.88
C GLY A 1112 -14.05 -20.43 34.08
N GLY A 1113 -14.99 -19.49 33.89
CA GLY A 1113 -15.78 -18.91 34.98
C GLY A 1113 -15.07 -17.82 35.81
N ALA A 1114 -13.88 -17.35 35.42
CA ALA A 1114 -13.36 -16.09 35.92
C ALA A 1114 -14.10 -14.95 35.21
N GLU A 1115 -14.97 -14.23 35.93
CA GLU A 1115 -15.53 -12.96 35.46
C GLU A 1115 -14.37 -12.00 35.20
N TYR A 1116 -13.90 -11.95 33.96
CA TYR A 1116 -13.05 -10.87 33.51
C TYR A 1116 -13.92 -9.62 33.46
N ASN A 1117 -13.86 -8.81 34.51
CA ASN A 1117 -14.70 -7.63 34.68
C ASN A 1117 -14.35 -6.46 33.75
N GLY A 1118 -13.39 -6.64 32.83
CA GLY A 1118 -13.00 -5.64 31.85
C GLY A 1118 -12.51 -4.32 32.44
N VAL A 1119 -12.05 -4.32 33.71
CA VAL A 1119 -11.60 -3.09 34.39
C VAL A 1119 -10.51 -2.42 33.56
N ASN A 1120 -10.73 -1.14 33.26
CA ASN A 1120 -9.86 -0.31 32.43
C ASN A 1120 -9.48 -0.97 31.10
N LYS A 1121 -10.31 -1.85 30.54
CA LYS A 1121 -10.08 -2.55 29.27
C LYS A 1121 -8.74 -3.32 29.20
N GLY A 1122 -8.25 -3.76 30.36
CA GLY A 1122 -6.98 -4.47 30.50
C GLY A 1122 -5.76 -3.58 30.67
N PHE A 1123 -5.93 -2.26 30.84
CA PHE A 1123 -4.83 -1.32 31.11
C PHE A 1123 -4.59 -1.12 32.60
N ARG A 1124 -3.31 -0.99 32.98
CA ARG A 1124 -2.85 -0.57 34.30
C ARG A 1124 -1.70 0.42 34.16
N LEU A 1125 -1.66 1.45 35.00
CA LEU A 1125 -0.56 2.43 35.01
C LEU A 1125 0.15 2.44 36.35
N THR A 1126 1.47 2.63 36.31
CA THR A 1126 2.33 2.73 37.50
C THR A 1126 3.38 3.82 37.29
N ASP A 1127 3.85 4.43 38.37
CA ASP A 1127 5.07 5.26 38.44
C ASP A 1127 5.87 4.89 39.69
N ASP A 1128 6.94 5.62 40.00
CA ASP A 1128 7.78 5.39 41.19
C ASP A 1128 7.03 5.61 42.53
N VAL A 1129 5.89 6.32 42.52
CA VAL A 1129 5.04 6.51 43.71
C VAL A 1129 4.11 5.30 43.91
N GLY A 1130 3.81 4.56 42.84
CA GLY A 1130 3.02 3.34 42.86
C GLY A 1130 1.97 3.31 41.76
N ALA A 1131 0.83 2.65 42.02
CA ALA A 1131 -0.26 2.57 41.06
C ALA A 1131 -0.85 3.95 40.75
N ILE A 1132 -1.20 4.18 39.48
CA ILE A 1132 -1.94 5.35 39.00
C ILE A 1132 -3.36 4.87 38.65
N GLY A 1133 -4.38 5.46 39.28
CA GLY A 1133 -5.76 5.16 38.94
C GLY A 1133 -6.09 5.62 37.53
N ILE A 1134 -6.96 4.87 36.84
CA ILE A 1134 -7.47 5.21 35.50
C ILE A 1134 -8.94 5.59 35.65
N SER A 1135 -9.32 6.75 35.10
CA SER A 1135 -10.70 7.24 35.11
C SER A 1135 -11.43 6.95 33.79
N GLU A 1136 -10.71 6.86 32.67
CA GLU A 1136 -11.27 6.56 31.36
C GLU A 1136 -10.25 5.83 30.46
N VAL A 1137 -10.75 4.90 29.65
CA VAL A 1137 -10.03 4.34 28.49
C VAL A 1137 -10.93 4.43 27.26
N ALA A 1138 -10.48 5.12 26.22
CA ALA A 1138 -11.26 5.37 25.01
C ALA A 1138 -10.43 5.17 23.74
N ILE A 1139 -11.02 4.53 22.72
CA ILE A 1139 -10.48 4.59 21.35
C ILE A 1139 -10.81 5.97 20.81
N VAL A 1140 -9.80 6.77 20.54
CA VAL A 1140 -9.96 8.15 20.06
C VAL A 1140 -9.74 8.28 18.55
N ARG A 1141 -9.09 7.28 17.94
CA ARG A 1141 -8.90 7.10 16.49
C ARG A 1141 -8.76 5.61 16.17
N ASP A 1142 -8.84 5.25 14.89
CA ASP A 1142 -8.74 3.87 14.40
C ASP A 1142 -7.53 3.09 14.93
N THR A 1143 -6.45 3.78 15.32
CA THR A 1143 -5.21 3.18 15.83
C THR A 1143 -4.72 3.73 17.18
N ILE A 1144 -5.51 4.58 17.85
CA ILE A 1144 -5.06 5.29 19.06
C ILE A 1144 -6.05 5.13 20.21
N ILE A 1145 -5.54 4.70 21.35
CA ILE A 1145 -6.25 4.65 22.63
C ILE A 1145 -5.77 5.80 23.52
N ARG A 1146 -6.71 6.50 24.15
CA ARG A 1146 -6.46 7.48 25.21
C ARG A 1146 -6.79 6.85 26.56
N ILE A 1147 -5.92 7.10 27.54
CA ILE A 1147 -6.06 6.72 28.93
C ILE A 1147 -6.02 8.00 29.76
N THR A 1148 -7.07 8.26 30.53
CA THR A 1148 -7.11 9.39 31.47
C THR A 1148 -6.83 8.89 32.87
N THR A 1149 -5.92 9.56 33.58
CA THR A 1149 -5.47 9.16 34.91
C THR A 1149 -6.18 9.94 36.00
N SER A 1150 -6.36 9.31 37.18
CA SER A 1150 -6.99 9.92 38.35
C SER A 1150 -6.07 10.89 39.11
N ARG A 1151 -4.77 10.84 38.81
CA ARG A 1151 -3.73 11.73 39.35
C ARG A 1151 -2.64 11.96 38.31
N ALA A 1152 -1.85 13.00 38.50
CA ALA A 1152 -0.69 13.24 37.66
C ALA A 1152 0.33 12.08 37.77
N ALA A 1153 0.94 11.74 36.63
CA ALA A 1153 2.01 10.75 36.57
C ALA A 1153 3.30 11.32 37.20
N GLY A 1154 3.91 10.56 38.11
CA GLY A 1154 5.19 10.84 38.74
C GLY A 1154 6.38 10.40 37.88
N ALA A 1155 7.54 10.18 38.50
CA ALA A 1155 8.73 9.72 37.81
C ALA A 1155 8.58 8.29 37.24
N ASN A 1156 9.19 8.06 36.07
CA ASN A 1156 9.20 6.78 35.36
C ASN A 1156 7.82 6.10 35.16
N PRO A 1157 6.82 6.82 34.60
CA PRO A 1157 5.50 6.22 34.41
C PRO A 1157 5.52 5.12 33.34
N LYS A 1158 4.79 4.03 33.57
CA LYS A 1158 4.67 2.86 32.70
C LYS A 1158 3.20 2.53 32.43
N VAL A 1159 2.91 2.17 31.19
CA VAL A 1159 1.63 1.61 30.76
C VAL A 1159 1.77 0.10 30.64
N TRP A 1160 0.93 -0.62 31.36
CA TRP A 1160 0.80 -2.06 31.33
C TRP A 1160 -0.49 -2.45 30.63
N TYR A 1161 -0.47 -3.52 29.86
CA TYR A 1161 -1.63 -4.09 29.22
C TYR A 1161 -1.61 -5.61 29.30
N ALA A 1162 -2.74 -6.23 29.65
CA ALA A 1162 -2.84 -7.68 29.90
C ALA A 1162 -1.79 -8.19 30.91
N SER A 1163 -1.57 -7.42 31.98
CA SER A 1163 -0.62 -7.72 33.07
C SER A 1163 -1.22 -8.65 34.13
N GLN A 1164 -0.41 -9.23 35.02
CA GLN A 1164 -0.88 -10.18 36.05
C GLN A 1164 -1.92 -9.58 37.02
N GLY A 1165 -1.86 -8.27 37.31
CA GLY A 1165 -2.62 -7.63 38.38
C GLY A 1165 -4.14 -7.88 38.36
N GLN A 1166 -4.79 -7.74 39.51
CA GLN A 1166 -6.23 -8.04 39.74
C GLN A 1166 -7.20 -7.39 38.72
N THR A 1167 -6.81 -6.29 38.08
CA THR A 1167 -7.64 -5.57 37.10
C THR A 1167 -7.57 -6.16 35.69
N SER A 1168 -6.64 -7.08 35.41
CA SER A 1168 -6.34 -7.51 34.04
C SER A 1168 -5.73 -8.92 33.94
N PRO A 1169 -6.12 -9.94 34.73
CA PRO A 1169 -5.36 -11.16 35.06
C PRO A 1169 -4.73 -11.90 33.84
N GLY A 1170 -3.68 -11.34 33.26
CA GLY A 1170 -3.13 -11.67 31.94
C GLY A 1170 -4.06 -11.50 30.72
N ASN A 1171 -5.18 -10.78 30.86
CA ASN A 1171 -6.24 -10.66 29.86
C ASN A 1171 -6.46 -9.20 29.42
N GLY A 1172 -6.66 -8.97 28.12
CA GLY A 1172 -6.92 -7.65 27.53
C GLY A 1172 -8.23 -7.59 26.73
N MET A 1173 -8.63 -6.38 26.29
CA MET A 1173 -9.87 -6.15 25.53
C MET A 1173 -9.67 -5.53 24.14
N VAL A 1174 -8.43 -5.25 23.74
CA VAL A 1174 -8.14 -4.58 22.48
C VAL A 1174 -7.99 -5.62 21.38
N ARG A 1175 -8.81 -5.52 20.34
CA ARG A 1175 -8.63 -6.25 19.08
C ARG A 1175 -8.73 -5.30 17.88
N ASP A 1176 -8.42 -5.82 16.71
CA ASP A 1176 -8.68 -5.16 15.43
C ASP A 1176 -10.02 -5.62 14.82
N SER A 1177 -10.31 -5.21 13.58
CA SER A 1177 -11.57 -5.50 12.87
C SER A 1177 -11.42 -6.51 11.72
N ASP A 1178 -10.46 -7.44 11.83
CA ASP A 1178 -10.23 -8.46 10.79
C ASP A 1178 -11.50 -9.31 10.53
N PRO A 1179 -12.06 -9.32 9.30
CA PRO A 1179 -13.30 -10.05 9.01
C PRO A 1179 -13.08 -11.55 8.74
N SER A 1180 -11.83 -12.05 8.85
CA SER A 1180 -11.49 -13.43 8.54
C SER A 1180 -12.24 -14.42 9.42
N LEU A 1181 -12.69 -15.53 8.82
CA LEU A 1181 -13.34 -16.65 9.50
C LEU A 1181 -12.51 -17.93 9.36
N ALA A 1182 -12.63 -18.82 10.34
CA ALA A 1182 -12.11 -20.18 10.26
C ALA A 1182 -12.94 -21.06 9.32
N SER A 1183 -12.35 -22.16 8.82
CA SER A 1183 -13.08 -23.15 8.02
C SER A 1183 -13.81 -24.21 8.86
N ASP A 1184 -13.51 -24.29 10.16
CA ASP A 1184 -14.26 -25.09 11.12
C ASP A 1184 -15.21 -24.22 11.94
N ASN A 1185 -16.29 -24.85 12.42
CA ASN A 1185 -17.30 -24.21 13.26
C ASN A 1185 -17.05 -24.51 14.74
N TYR A 1186 -17.48 -23.59 15.60
CA TYR A 1186 -17.59 -23.82 17.04
C TYR A 1186 -18.61 -24.93 17.32
N VAL A 1187 -18.25 -25.88 18.18
CA VAL A 1187 -19.07 -27.06 18.50
C VAL A 1187 -19.36 -27.10 19.99
N TYR A 1188 -20.60 -27.42 20.37
CA TYR A 1188 -20.96 -27.70 21.75
C TYR A 1188 -21.60 -29.09 21.87
N GLU A 1189 -20.91 -29.99 22.58
CA GLU A 1189 -21.25 -31.40 22.80
C GLU A 1189 -21.22 -31.72 24.31
N PRO A 1190 -22.26 -31.33 25.07
CA PRO A 1190 -22.30 -31.54 26.52
C PRO A 1190 -22.22 -33.02 26.91
N ASP A 1191 -22.78 -33.91 26.09
CA ASP A 1191 -22.79 -35.36 26.32
C ASP A 1191 -21.40 -36.01 26.21
N ARG A 1192 -20.38 -35.25 25.79
CA ARG A 1192 -18.96 -35.68 25.75
C ARG A 1192 -18.11 -34.90 26.76
N GLY A 1193 -18.76 -34.33 27.77
CA GLY A 1193 -18.16 -33.69 28.94
C GLY A 1193 -17.59 -32.29 28.69
N MET A 1194 -17.99 -31.62 27.60
CA MET A 1194 -17.78 -30.18 27.48
C MET A 1194 -18.46 -29.43 28.64
N TYR A 1195 -17.76 -28.45 29.20
CA TYR A 1195 -18.30 -27.68 30.32
C TYR A 1195 -19.51 -26.86 29.88
N PRO A 1196 -20.52 -26.65 30.75
CA PRO A 1196 -21.68 -25.82 30.42
C PRO A 1196 -21.32 -24.40 29.92
N THR A 1197 -20.22 -23.85 30.42
CA THR A 1197 -19.69 -22.54 30.03
C THR A 1197 -19.13 -22.48 28.60
N ALA A 1198 -18.87 -23.63 27.96
CA ALA A 1198 -18.54 -23.70 26.53
C ALA A 1198 -19.79 -23.53 25.63
N ASN A 1199 -21.01 -23.44 26.18
CA ASN A 1199 -22.21 -23.18 25.40
C ASN A 1199 -22.38 -21.69 25.06
N ILE A 1200 -21.52 -21.16 24.20
CA ILE A 1200 -21.59 -19.75 23.81
C ILE A 1200 -22.50 -19.60 22.59
N ALA A 1201 -23.77 -19.23 22.83
CA ALA A 1201 -24.82 -19.16 21.80
C ALA A 1201 -24.44 -18.30 20.58
N GLN A 1202 -23.57 -17.29 20.76
CA GLN A 1202 -23.08 -16.47 19.66
C GLN A 1202 -22.27 -17.27 18.64
N PHE A 1203 -21.52 -18.30 19.07
CA PHE A 1203 -20.58 -19.04 18.23
C PHE A 1203 -21.05 -20.44 17.86
N VAL A 1204 -21.84 -21.12 18.69
CA VAL A 1204 -22.27 -22.50 18.42
C VAL A 1204 -22.81 -22.66 16.98
N ASN A 1205 -22.24 -23.62 16.26
CA ASN A 1205 -22.50 -23.93 14.84
C ASN A 1205 -22.11 -22.83 13.84
N LYS A 1206 -21.27 -21.86 14.22
CA LYS A 1206 -20.74 -20.81 13.35
C LYS A 1206 -19.21 -20.90 13.25
N PRO A 1207 -18.62 -20.41 12.15
CA PRO A 1207 -17.17 -20.28 12.02
C PRO A 1207 -16.56 -19.46 13.17
N TYR A 1208 -15.36 -19.84 13.60
CA TYR A 1208 -14.60 -19.03 14.56
C TYR A 1208 -14.19 -17.70 13.93
N PRO A 1209 -14.41 -16.54 14.58
CA PRO A 1209 -13.90 -15.26 14.10
C PRO A 1209 -12.40 -15.15 14.35
N LEU A 1210 -11.61 -14.80 13.34
CA LEU A 1210 -10.16 -14.74 13.42
C LEU A 1210 -9.66 -13.31 13.62
N TRP A 1211 -10.12 -12.64 14.68
CA TRP A 1211 -9.65 -11.29 15.03
C TRP A 1211 -8.21 -11.30 15.50
N ASN A 1212 -7.49 -10.19 15.30
CA ASN A 1212 -6.16 -10.01 15.88
C ASN A 1212 -6.28 -9.30 17.22
N TRP A 1213 -5.94 -10.00 18.30
CA TRP A 1213 -5.98 -9.48 19.66
C TRP A 1213 -4.65 -8.85 20.06
N GLY A 1214 -4.71 -7.80 20.88
CA GLY A 1214 -3.56 -7.04 21.33
C GLY A 1214 -2.65 -7.88 22.23
N VAL A 1215 -1.36 -7.89 21.92
CA VAL A 1215 -0.34 -8.53 22.77
C VAL A 1215 -0.18 -7.80 24.11
N ALA A 1216 0.10 -8.53 25.18
CA ALA A 1216 0.50 -7.98 26.47
C ALA A 1216 1.79 -7.17 26.34
N PHE A 1217 1.89 -6.06 27.08
CA PHE A 1217 3.08 -5.22 27.10
C PHE A 1217 3.22 -4.42 28.39
N VAL A 1218 4.46 -3.99 28.64
CA VAL A 1218 4.77 -2.91 29.57
C VAL A 1218 5.75 -1.95 28.92
N LEU A 1219 5.33 -0.70 28.76
CA LEU A 1219 6.10 0.31 28.06
C LEU A 1219 6.17 1.60 28.88
N PRO A 1220 7.33 2.28 28.92
CA PRO A 1220 7.43 3.59 29.54
C PRO A 1220 6.59 4.61 28.77
N VAL A 1221 6.01 5.56 29.48
CA VAL A 1221 5.44 6.76 28.87
C VAL A 1221 6.58 7.55 28.25
N GLY A 1222 6.52 7.76 26.93
CA GLY A 1222 7.65 8.26 26.12
C GLY A 1222 8.22 7.21 25.16
N TYR A 1223 7.80 5.94 25.26
CA TYR A 1223 8.18 4.89 24.31
C TYR A 1223 7.81 5.26 22.87
N SER A 1224 8.72 5.06 21.93
CA SER A 1224 8.48 5.15 20.49
C SER A 1224 9.42 4.20 19.77
N GLU A 1225 8.91 3.46 18.78
CA GLU A 1225 9.78 2.66 17.92
C GLU A 1225 10.61 3.53 16.98
N GLY A 1226 11.90 3.22 16.84
CA GLY A 1226 12.86 3.94 16.00
C GLY A 1226 13.81 4.92 16.72
N ASN A 1227 14.23 4.61 17.97
CA ASN A 1227 15.27 5.32 18.72
C ASN A 1227 16.69 4.77 18.45
#